data_AF-A0A937VQ10-F1
#
_entry.id   AF-A0A937VQ10-F1
#
_cell.length_a   1.000
_cell.length_b   1.000
_cell.length_c   1.000
_cell.angle_alpha   90.00
_cell.angle_beta   90.00
_cell.angle_gamma   90.00
#
_symmetry.space_group_name_H-M   'P 1'
#
loop_
_entity.id
_entity.type
_entity.pdbx_description
1 polymer ?
#
loop_
_entity_poly.entity_id
_entity_poly.type
_entity_poly.pdbx_seq_one_letter_code
_entity_poly.pdbx_strand_id
1 'polypeptide(L)'
;MCRKVLRHSLKSVNRNSKADEAHQDYAFHYRLDSESTRAPVFHHRLAELGRAVLESLLNVVVPQSSGEDVKVDGFRWLMDREQSYPLFRNLDKPSAFSASGKPKGNQHLEPDKGDGPAFQSVANASLYEPRIGLLAELIESVLDLVEFEYQGKPVKVDGFMLKDLHDWTVPSTGSPGEVIDYAGGRCSCDCVFCCNKGNPPSVAIRDNVSRTAGEDFEEIKTRIEYFSPESGLALFPSLGTVYEVTAHPFFLAMLRKLRAKTSRPFRITTNGNNLTPEMVAEMAELKPIYLYFSLNSSSPLRRQRLMKDPHPQTAINALPLLREHLIPYAAVIVPWPLGTLSEMLDDLSTTIAYAASQEAHLIQVNLPGCTGCFSPTPGLDFRQVWEAAIEQVRELRDKYDCPIIAMPTLYEENIYHKRKNLPQIIGVVKNSPAYLDGLRKGDTILEVSGLPVRSRPQARDLLSVLRQSQANTLDLKVQRGTSTLQIKLDSTRHSYPYSPDFDAYFGMVFMGAGFRVSYLEDLKQVIEARGARRVLFLSSELVKPSFEQCLAETHLFTNGASRIDIEVPQNRFFGGSIFMGDLLVVQDFIDHIQDYVARKGFKPDLVVIPSSPFNLSGWGRDLTGCVYLDIERATGVPVELLPCATIYE
;
A
#
# COMPACT_ATOMS: atom_id res chain seq x y z
N MET A 1 -58.58 34.65 6.84
CA MET A 1 -59.39 35.34 5.81
C MET A 1 -59.87 34.29 4.81
N CYS A 2 -61.19 34.12 4.72
CA CYS A 2 -62.03 33.38 3.76
C CYS A 2 -61.49 32.11 3.05
N ARG A 3 -62.03 30.92 3.38
CA ARG A 3 -63.28 30.30 2.83
C ARG A 3 -63.08 29.68 1.43
N LYS A 4 -63.18 28.34 1.35
CA LYS A 4 -64.33 27.57 0.77
C LYS A 4 -63.85 26.93 -0.56
N VAL A 5 -64.24 25.75 -1.05
CA VAL A 5 -65.32 24.77 -0.80
C VAL A 5 -64.96 23.58 -1.75
N LEU A 6 -64.89 22.32 -1.28
CA LEU A 6 -65.95 21.29 -1.34
C LEU A 6 -66.26 20.87 -2.81
N ARG A 7 -66.20 19.60 -3.24
CA ARG A 7 -66.90 18.38 -2.77
C ARG A 7 -66.36 17.14 -3.54
N HIS A 8 -66.04 16.02 -2.87
CA HIS A 8 -66.85 14.77 -2.70
C HIS A 8 -67.13 14.01 -4.01
N SER A 9 -66.83 12.71 -4.15
CA SER A 9 -67.24 11.56 -3.30
C SER A 9 -66.23 10.40 -3.48
N LEU A 10 -65.59 9.80 -2.47
CA LEU A 10 -66.07 8.82 -1.47
C LEU A 10 -66.86 7.61 -2.02
N LYS A 11 -66.24 6.43 -1.93
CA LYS A 11 -66.74 5.09 -1.51
C LYS A 11 -65.50 4.22 -1.22
N SER A 12 -65.00 4.15 0.02
CA SER A 12 -65.29 3.14 1.08
C SER A 12 -64.94 1.71 0.62
N VAL A 13 -64.12 0.87 1.26
CA VAL A 13 -64.03 0.44 2.67
C VAL A 13 -62.69 -0.33 2.80
N ASN A 14 -61.73 0.10 3.61
CA ASN A 14 -61.46 -0.29 5.01
C ASN A 14 -60.84 -1.69 5.22
N ARG A 15 -59.55 -1.72 5.61
CA ARG A 15 -58.90 -2.51 6.68
C ARG A 15 -57.44 -2.76 6.29
N ASN A 16 -56.49 -2.18 7.03
CA ASN A 16 -55.39 -2.99 7.50
C ASN A 16 -54.76 -2.45 8.78
N SER A 17 -54.48 -3.42 9.62
CA SER A 17 -53.94 -3.39 10.96
C SER A 17 -52.45 -3.04 10.99
N LYS A 18 -52.05 -2.43 12.10
CA LYS A 18 -50.69 -2.40 12.67
C LYS A 18 -49.85 -3.65 12.34
N ALA A 19 -48.65 -3.43 11.82
CA ALA A 19 -47.44 -4.20 12.12
C ALA A 19 -46.21 -3.44 11.56
N ASP A 20 -45.18 -3.31 12.41
CA ASP A 20 -43.76 -3.14 12.11
C ASP A 20 -43.30 -1.95 11.23
N GLU A 21 -42.91 -0.86 11.90
CA GLU A 21 -41.86 0.04 11.41
C GLU A 21 -40.52 -0.69 11.53
N ALA A 22 -40.25 -1.57 10.56
CA ALA A 22 -38.93 -2.13 10.32
C ALA A 22 -38.03 -1.06 9.70
N HIS A 23 -36.79 -1.00 10.19
CA HIS A 23 -35.67 -0.31 9.58
C HIS A 23 -35.68 -0.51 8.05
N GLN A 24 -36.02 0.53 7.29
CA GLN A 24 -35.67 0.56 5.87
C GLN A 24 -34.19 0.88 5.80
N ASP A 25 -33.37 -0.16 5.87
CA ASP A 25 -32.04 -0.13 5.26
C ASP A 25 -32.19 0.44 3.85
N TYR A 26 -31.17 1.20 3.39
CA TYR A 26 -31.08 1.66 2.01
C TYR A 26 -31.08 0.45 1.07
N ALA A 27 -32.27 0.02 0.65
CA ALA A 27 -32.43 -1.09 -0.28
C ALA A 27 -32.17 -0.56 -1.69
N PHE A 28 -30.96 -0.82 -2.19
CA PHE A 28 -30.61 -0.54 -3.57
C PHE A 28 -31.37 -1.50 -4.50
N HIS A 29 -32.59 -1.12 -4.85
CA HIS A 29 -33.38 -1.81 -5.86
C HIS A 29 -33.00 -1.30 -7.24
N TYR A 30 -32.17 -2.07 -7.94
CA TYR A 30 -31.91 -1.84 -9.35
C TYR A 30 -33.03 -2.48 -10.16
N ARG A 31 -33.82 -1.66 -10.86
CA ARG A 31 -34.77 -2.17 -11.85
C ARG A 31 -33.96 -2.75 -13.00
N LEU A 32 -34.01 -4.06 -13.17
CA LEU A 32 -33.52 -4.70 -14.39
C LEU A 32 -34.46 -4.28 -15.52
N ASP A 33 -33.92 -3.67 -16.58
CA ASP A 33 -34.69 -3.37 -17.79
C ASP A 33 -35.05 -4.68 -18.48
N SER A 34 -36.21 -5.23 -18.14
CA SER A 34 -36.81 -6.37 -18.84
C SER A 34 -37.21 -6.03 -20.29
N GLU A 35 -37.22 -4.74 -20.64
CA GLU A 35 -37.48 -4.20 -21.98
C GLU A 35 -36.19 -3.90 -22.76
N SER A 36 -35.13 -4.71 -22.56
CA SER A 36 -33.98 -4.71 -23.48
C SER A 36 -34.49 -4.89 -24.92
N THR A 37 -34.29 -3.85 -25.74
CA THR A 37 -34.68 -3.79 -27.16
C THR A 37 -33.83 -4.69 -28.07
N ARG A 38 -32.90 -5.47 -27.51
CA ARG A 38 -32.10 -6.44 -28.26
C ARG A 38 -32.94 -7.69 -28.56
N ALA A 39 -33.43 -7.81 -29.78
CA ALA A 39 -34.09 -9.03 -30.24
C ALA A 39 -33.18 -10.27 -30.03
N PRO A 40 -33.69 -11.40 -29.52
CA PRO A 40 -32.87 -12.60 -29.36
C PRO A 40 -32.37 -13.10 -30.72
N VAL A 41 -31.12 -13.57 -30.78
CA VAL A 41 -30.55 -14.21 -31.97
C VAL A 41 -31.07 -15.64 -32.09
N PHE A 42 -31.18 -16.33 -30.96
CA PHE A 42 -31.72 -17.69 -30.90
C PHE A 42 -33.09 -17.72 -30.21
N HIS A 43 -34.01 -18.52 -30.77
CA HIS A 43 -35.27 -18.83 -30.09
C HIS A 43 -35.05 -19.71 -28.84
N HIS A 44 -33.94 -20.45 -28.78
CA HIS A 44 -33.56 -21.27 -27.63
C HIS A 44 -32.96 -20.40 -26.52
N ARG A 45 -33.69 -20.22 -25.41
CA ARG A 45 -33.34 -19.28 -24.34
C ARG A 45 -31.98 -19.53 -23.70
N LEU A 46 -31.58 -20.79 -23.52
CA LEU A 46 -30.27 -21.12 -22.94
C LEU A 46 -29.13 -20.78 -23.92
N ALA A 47 -29.35 -20.98 -25.22
CA ALA A 47 -28.36 -20.61 -26.24
C ALA A 47 -28.21 -19.08 -26.32
N GLU A 48 -29.31 -18.34 -26.22
CA GLU A 48 -29.28 -16.87 -26.18
C GLU A 48 -28.60 -16.35 -24.90
N LEU A 49 -28.86 -16.98 -23.75
CA LEU A 49 -28.17 -16.65 -22.49
C LEU A 49 -26.66 -16.89 -22.62
N GLY A 50 -26.25 -18.08 -23.09
CA GLY A 50 -24.84 -18.42 -23.31
C GLY A 50 -24.17 -17.44 -24.27
N ARG A 51 -24.81 -17.13 -25.40
CA ARG A 51 -24.35 -16.14 -26.38
C ARG A 51 -24.15 -14.76 -25.73
N ALA A 52 -25.13 -14.26 -24.98
CA ALA A 52 -25.07 -12.92 -24.38
C ALA A 52 -23.97 -12.81 -23.29
N VAL A 53 -23.80 -13.85 -22.47
CA VAL A 53 -22.72 -13.90 -21.48
C VAL A 53 -21.36 -13.92 -22.16
N LEU A 54 -21.18 -14.80 -23.15
CA LEU A 54 -19.94 -14.92 -23.91
C LEU A 54 -19.58 -13.66 -24.69
N GLU A 55 -20.54 -13.06 -25.39
CA GLU A 55 -20.36 -11.78 -26.06
C GLU A 55 -19.92 -10.69 -25.07
N SER A 56 -20.52 -10.66 -23.88
CA SER A 56 -20.16 -9.69 -22.83
C SER A 56 -18.74 -9.90 -22.33
N LEU A 57 -18.31 -11.15 -22.13
CA LEU A 57 -16.92 -11.47 -21.76
C LEU A 57 -15.94 -11.05 -22.87
N LEU A 58 -16.18 -11.42 -24.13
CA LEU A 58 -15.31 -11.08 -25.27
C LEU A 58 -15.27 -9.58 -25.62
N ASN A 59 -16.19 -8.79 -25.06
CA ASN A 59 -16.11 -7.33 -25.16
C ASN A 59 -15.02 -6.73 -24.27
N VAL A 60 -14.66 -7.40 -23.16
CA VAL A 60 -13.67 -6.91 -22.19
C VAL A 60 -12.36 -7.70 -22.21
N VAL A 61 -12.36 -8.95 -22.69
CA VAL A 61 -11.15 -9.79 -22.78
C VAL A 61 -10.88 -10.32 -24.19
N VAL A 62 -9.62 -10.68 -24.44
CA VAL A 62 -9.16 -11.43 -25.60
C VAL A 62 -8.73 -12.82 -25.11
N PRO A 63 -9.42 -13.91 -25.50
CA PRO A 63 -9.02 -15.26 -25.13
C PRO A 63 -7.63 -15.62 -25.66
N GLN A 64 -6.89 -16.45 -24.92
CA GLN A 64 -5.57 -16.91 -25.30
C GLN A 64 -5.41 -18.42 -25.19
N SER A 65 -4.51 -18.98 -26.00
CA SER A 65 -3.99 -20.34 -25.88
C SER A 65 -2.48 -20.29 -25.90
N SER A 66 -1.84 -20.81 -24.86
CA SER A 66 -0.38 -20.83 -24.74
C SER A 66 0.28 -19.45 -24.91
N GLY A 67 -0.40 -18.38 -24.47
CA GLY A 67 0.06 -16.99 -24.55
C GLY A 67 -0.20 -16.28 -25.89
N GLU A 68 -0.82 -16.95 -26.86
CA GLU A 68 -1.18 -16.38 -28.16
C GLU A 68 -2.68 -16.07 -28.23
N ASP A 69 -3.03 -15.00 -28.94
CA ASP A 69 -4.41 -14.56 -29.11
C ASP A 69 -5.23 -15.57 -29.90
N VAL A 70 -6.37 -15.95 -29.34
CA VAL A 70 -7.32 -16.87 -29.96
C VAL A 70 -8.56 -16.11 -30.38
N LYS A 71 -8.86 -16.18 -31.67
CA LYS A 71 -10.13 -15.66 -32.19
C LYS A 71 -11.25 -16.62 -31.82
N VAL A 72 -12.41 -16.07 -31.46
CA VAL A 72 -13.62 -16.82 -31.16
C VAL A 72 -14.78 -16.15 -31.90
N ASP A 73 -15.52 -16.91 -32.71
CA ASP A 73 -16.71 -16.44 -33.43
C ASP A 73 -17.98 -17.25 -33.13
N GLY A 74 -17.83 -18.39 -32.43
CA GLY A 74 -18.92 -19.27 -32.05
C GLY A 74 -18.60 -20.13 -30.83
N PHE A 75 -19.57 -20.95 -30.42
CA PHE A 75 -19.40 -21.96 -29.37
C PHE A 75 -20.30 -23.18 -29.62
N ARG A 76 -19.93 -24.32 -29.02
CA ARG A 76 -20.77 -25.53 -28.92
C ARG A 76 -21.02 -25.88 -27.48
N TRP A 77 -22.17 -26.47 -27.17
CA TRP A 77 -22.38 -27.04 -25.84
C TRP A 77 -21.59 -28.33 -25.70
N LEU A 78 -20.93 -28.57 -24.57
CA LEU A 78 -20.22 -29.84 -24.35
C LEU A 78 -21.18 -31.05 -24.32
N MET A 79 -22.43 -30.81 -23.92
CA MET A 79 -23.52 -31.79 -23.92
C MET A 79 -24.10 -32.05 -25.32
N ASP A 80 -23.88 -31.14 -26.27
CA ASP A 80 -24.37 -31.25 -27.66
C ASP A 80 -23.33 -30.65 -28.62
N ARG A 81 -22.37 -31.48 -29.00
CA ARG A 81 -21.21 -31.09 -29.83
C ARG A 81 -21.50 -31.03 -31.32
N GLU A 82 -22.73 -31.37 -31.74
CA GLU A 82 -23.12 -31.32 -33.15
C GLU A 82 -23.62 -29.93 -33.56
N GLN A 83 -24.13 -29.15 -32.60
CA GLN A 83 -24.70 -27.83 -32.87
C GLN A 83 -23.73 -26.68 -32.53
N SER A 84 -23.42 -25.88 -33.55
CA SER A 84 -22.63 -24.65 -33.43
C SER A 84 -23.53 -23.41 -33.32
N TYR A 85 -23.16 -22.49 -32.43
CA TYR A 85 -23.88 -21.25 -32.16
C TYR A 85 -22.97 -20.04 -32.43
N PRO A 86 -23.25 -19.21 -33.46
CA PRO A 86 -22.49 -17.99 -33.71
C PRO A 86 -22.71 -16.96 -32.58
N LEU A 87 -21.63 -16.29 -32.17
CA LEU A 87 -21.65 -15.30 -31.07
C LEU A 87 -22.12 -13.93 -31.55
N PHE A 88 -21.56 -13.49 -32.67
CA PHE A 88 -21.82 -12.19 -33.26
C PHE A 88 -22.85 -12.34 -34.38
N ARG A 89 -23.82 -11.42 -34.43
CA ARG A 89 -24.73 -11.34 -35.59
C ARG A 89 -23.89 -11.09 -36.84
N ASN A 90 -24.17 -11.82 -37.93
CA ASN A 90 -23.51 -11.65 -39.23
C ASN A 90 -23.30 -10.16 -39.55
N LEU A 91 -22.06 -9.69 -39.38
CA LEU A 91 -21.57 -8.51 -40.07
C LEU A 91 -21.24 -8.97 -41.49
N ASP A 92 -22.26 -9.06 -42.33
CA ASP A 92 -22.06 -9.27 -43.76
C ASP A 92 -21.40 -8.02 -44.38
N LYS A 93 -20.07 -7.93 -44.25
CA LYS A 93 -19.07 -7.57 -45.28
C LYS A 93 -17.70 -7.33 -44.63
N PRO A 94 -16.60 -7.82 -45.24
CA PRO A 94 -15.26 -7.52 -44.76
C PRO A 94 -14.93 -6.05 -45.04
N SER A 95 -14.78 -5.22 -44.00
CA SER A 95 -14.07 -3.96 -44.15
C SER A 95 -12.58 -4.26 -44.21
N ALA A 96 -11.97 -3.93 -45.34
CA ALA A 96 -10.53 -3.95 -45.51
C ALA A 96 -9.85 -3.06 -44.46
N PHE A 97 -9.30 -3.68 -43.41
CA PHE A 97 -8.12 -3.16 -42.74
C PHE A 97 -6.94 -4.05 -43.09
N SER A 98 -5.91 -3.39 -43.57
CA SER A 98 -4.78 -3.93 -44.31
C SER A 98 -4.02 -5.00 -43.54
N ALA A 99 -3.88 -6.16 -44.18
CA ALA A 99 -2.79 -7.08 -43.93
C ALA A 99 -1.47 -6.42 -44.35
N SER A 100 -0.54 -6.25 -43.41
CA SER A 100 0.88 -6.20 -43.72
C SER A 100 1.68 -6.87 -42.61
N GLY A 101 1.92 -8.17 -42.81
CA GLY A 101 2.80 -8.99 -41.98
C GLY A 101 2.81 -10.42 -42.54
N LYS A 102 3.68 -10.71 -43.50
CA LYS A 102 3.76 -12.00 -44.19
C LYS A 102 4.14 -13.12 -43.19
N PRO A 103 3.47 -14.29 -43.20
CA PRO A 103 3.99 -15.47 -42.53
C PRO A 103 5.07 -16.12 -43.43
N LYS A 104 6.30 -16.25 -42.92
CA LYS A 104 7.34 -17.04 -43.57
C LYS A 104 7.37 -18.44 -42.97
N GLY A 105 7.05 -19.42 -43.82
CA GLY A 105 7.80 -20.66 -44.00
C GLY A 105 7.74 -21.70 -42.88
N ASN A 106 7.01 -22.79 -43.15
CA ASN A 106 7.20 -24.10 -42.52
C ASN A 106 8.68 -24.53 -42.57
N GLN A 107 9.27 -24.78 -41.40
CA GLN A 107 10.34 -25.77 -41.25
C GLN A 107 10.01 -26.64 -40.03
N HIS A 108 10.09 -27.95 -40.24
CA HIS A 108 10.03 -28.97 -39.20
C HIS A 108 11.01 -28.65 -38.07
N LEU A 109 10.52 -28.60 -36.83
CA LEU A 109 11.35 -28.59 -35.63
C LEU A 109 10.74 -29.52 -34.57
N GLU A 110 11.64 -30.32 -33.99
CA GLU A 110 11.47 -31.21 -32.84
C GLU A 110 10.96 -30.47 -31.59
N PRO A 111 10.47 -31.17 -30.54
CA PRO A 111 9.85 -30.52 -29.40
C PRO A 111 10.89 -29.80 -28.55
N ASP A 112 10.97 -28.48 -28.72
CA ASP A 112 11.78 -27.60 -27.89
C ASP A 112 11.01 -27.16 -26.63
N LYS A 113 11.75 -26.99 -25.53
CA LYS A 113 11.22 -26.74 -24.20
C LYS A 113 10.72 -25.29 -24.06
N GLY A 114 9.40 -25.14 -23.92
CA GLY A 114 8.65 -24.02 -23.32
C GLY A 114 9.33 -22.66 -23.14
N ASP A 115 9.21 -21.80 -24.16
CA ASP A 115 9.44 -20.35 -24.12
C ASP A 115 8.14 -19.60 -24.51
N GLY A 116 7.04 -19.86 -23.78
CA GLY A 116 5.84 -19.02 -23.86
C GLY A 116 5.94 -17.86 -22.86
N PRO A 117 5.37 -16.67 -23.14
CA PRO A 117 5.36 -15.57 -22.18
C PRO A 117 4.70 -16.04 -20.88
N ALA A 118 5.36 -15.76 -19.75
CA ALA A 118 4.84 -16.21 -18.47
C ALA A 118 3.58 -15.40 -18.09
N PHE A 119 2.44 -16.09 -17.92
CA PHE A 119 1.18 -15.46 -17.50
C PHE A 119 1.35 -14.70 -16.17
N GLN A 120 0.68 -13.55 -16.05
CA GLN A 120 0.58 -12.84 -14.78
C GLN A 120 -0.25 -13.65 -13.77
N SER A 121 0.03 -13.50 -12.47
CA SER A 121 -0.72 -14.16 -11.41
C SER A 121 -2.10 -13.52 -11.22
N VAL A 122 -3.17 -14.27 -11.51
CA VAL A 122 -4.56 -13.85 -11.24
C VAL A 122 -4.78 -13.62 -9.75
N ALA A 123 -4.17 -14.43 -8.88
CA ALA A 123 -4.28 -14.26 -7.43
C ALA A 123 -3.70 -12.92 -6.96
N ASN A 124 -2.54 -12.52 -7.50
CA ASN A 124 -1.95 -11.21 -7.21
C ASN A 124 -2.83 -10.09 -7.77
N ALA A 125 -3.24 -10.19 -9.04
CA ALA A 125 -4.12 -9.21 -9.65
C ALA A 125 -5.43 -9.04 -8.87
N SER A 126 -6.02 -10.13 -8.37
CA SER A 126 -7.29 -10.13 -7.63
C SER A 126 -7.20 -9.43 -6.27
N LEU A 127 -6.00 -9.29 -5.69
CA LEU A 127 -5.80 -8.49 -4.50
C LEU A 127 -6.14 -7.03 -4.78
N TYR A 128 -5.59 -6.46 -5.86
CA TYR A 128 -5.72 -5.05 -6.21
C TYR A 128 -6.91 -4.73 -7.14
N GLU A 129 -7.30 -5.71 -7.95
CA GLU A 129 -8.36 -5.61 -8.94
C GLU A 129 -9.17 -6.92 -9.00
N PRO A 130 -10.09 -7.14 -8.03
CA PRO A 130 -10.85 -8.38 -7.90
C PRO A 130 -11.78 -8.66 -9.08
N ARG A 131 -12.07 -7.67 -9.94
CA ARG A 131 -12.84 -7.91 -11.17
C ARG A 131 -12.09 -8.83 -12.13
N ILE A 132 -10.75 -8.86 -12.10
CA ILE A 132 -9.94 -9.78 -12.92
C ILE A 132 -10.14 -11.23 -12.44
N GLY A 133 -10.14 -11.46 -11.13
CA GLY A 133 -10.46 -12.77 -10.55
C GLY A 133 -11.86 -13.24 -10.93
N LEU A 134 -12.85 -12.35 -10.85
CA LEU A 134 -14.22 -12.64 -11.29
C LEU A 134 -14.28 -13.00 -12.79
N LEU A 135 -13.56 -12.28 -13.65
CA LEU A 135 -13.50 -12.61 -15.07
C LEU A 135 -12.89 -14.00 -15.32
N ALA A 136 -11.82 -14.35 -14.60
CA ALA A 136 -11.22 -15.67 -14.67
C ALA A 136 -12.22 -16.77 -14.28
N GLU A 137 -12.87 -16.64 -13.12
CA GLU A 137 -13.88 -17.59 -12.63
C GLU A 137 -15.05 -17.73 -13.62
N LEU A 138 -15.51 -16.62 -14.22
CA LEU A 138 -16.58 -16.64 -15.21
C LEU A 138 -16.16 -17.34 -16.50
N ILE A 139 -14.94 -17.11 -16.99
CA ILE A 139 -14.42 -17.79 -18.20
C ILE A 139 -14.28 -19.29 -17.92
N GLU A 140 -13.69 -19.68 -16.79
CA GLU A 140 -13.56 -21.08 -16.37
C GLU A 140 -14.93 -21.76 -16.27
N SER A 141 -15.88 -21.12 -15.59
CA SER A 141 -17.25 -21.63 -15.45
C SER A 141 -17.96 -21.81 -16.79
N VAL A 142 -17.67 -20.96 -17.78
CA VAL A 142 -18.24 -21.10 -19.11
C VAL A 142 -17.55 -22.21 -19.90
N LEU A 143 -16.22 -22.33 -19.81
CA LEU A 143 -15.45 -23.41 -20.45
C LEU A 143 -15.85 -24.81 -19.94
N ASP A 144 -16.37 -24.92 -18.73
CA ASP A 144 -16.98 -26.16 -18.19
C ASP A 144 -18.30 -26.54 -18.88
N LEU A 145 -18.92 -25.63 -19.63
CA LEU A 145 -20.20 -25.82 -20.31
C LEU A 145 -20.08 -25.82 -21.83
N VAL A 146 -19.11 -25.13 -22.39
CA VAL A 146 -18.98 -24.90 -23.84
C VAL A 146 -17.57 -25.15 -24.38
N GLU A 147 -17.49 -25.49 -25.67
CA GLU A 147 -16.26 -25.48 -26.45
C GLU A 147 -16.27 -24.26 -27.36
N PHE A 148 -15.24 -23.41 -27.30
CA PHE A 148 -15.12 -22.26 -28.17
C PHE A 148 -14.78 -22.66 -29.60
N GLU A 149 -15.23 -21.85 -30.56
CA GLU A 149 -14.96 -22.07 -31.98
C GLU A 149 -14.46 -20.83 -32.71
N TYR A 150 -13.67 -21.10 -33.75
CA TYR A 150 -13.34 -20.13 -34.79
C TYR A 150 -13.51 -20.79 -36.16
N GLN A 151 -14.33 -20.18 -37.03
CA GLN A 151 -14.62 -20.69 -38.36
C GLN A 151 -15.09 -22.17 -38.34
N GLY A 152 -15.91 -22.51 -37.34
CA GLY A 152 -16.49 -23.84 -37.14
C GLY A 152 -15.50 -24.92 -36.66
N LYS A 153 -14.30 -24.52 -36.22
CA LYS A 153 -13.32 -25.42 -35.60
C LYS A 153 -13.15 -25.11 -34.12
N PRO A 154 -13.09 -26.13 -33.25
CA PRO A 154 -12.76 -25.94 -31.84
C PRO A 154 -11.45 -25.19 -31.66
N VAL A 155 -11.44 -24.24 -30.72
CA VAL A 155 -10.24 -23.54 -30.27
C VAL A 155 -10.05 -23.75 -28.78
N LYS A 156 -8.81 -24.03 -28.38
CA LYS A 156 -8.44 -24.12 -26.97
C LYS A 156 -8.32 -22.70 -26.40
N VAL A 157 -8.79 -22.52 -25.18
CA VAL A 157 -8.55 -21.31 -24.40
C VAL A 157 -8.03 -21.75 -23.04
N ASP A 158 -6.86 -21.22 -22.64
CA ASP A 158 -6.22 -21.47 -21.35
C ASP A 158 -5.76 -20.18 -20.64
N GLY A 159 -6.11 -19.02 -21.20
CA GLY A 159 -5.88 -17.71 -20.59
C GLY A 159 -6.67 -16.61 -21.27
N PHE A 160 -6.43 -15.36 -20.83
CA PHE A 160 -7.00 -14.19 -21.47
C PHE A 160 -6.10 -12.95 -21.27
N MET A 161 -6.22 -11.98 -22.16
CA MET A 161 -5.72 -10.61 -21.98
C MET A 161 -6.86 -9.63 -21.82
N LEU A 162 -6.59 -8.52 -21.14
CA LEU A 162 -7.47 -7.37 -21.10
C LEU A 162 -7.45 -6.65 -22.45
N LYS A 163 -8.62 -6.33 -23.00
CA LYS A 163 -8.74 -5.84 -24.38
C LYS A 163 -8.33 -4.38 -24.56
N ASP A 164 -8.82 -3.48 -23.72
CA ASP A 164 -8.43 -2.07 -23.68
C ASP A 164 -7.98 -1.72 -22.27
N LEU A 165 -6.68 -1.49 -22.09
CA LEU A 165 -6.10 -1.19 -20.78
C LEU A 165 -6.53 0.17 -20.21
N HIS A 166 -7.08 1.09 -21.02
CA HIS A 166 -7.62 2.36 -20.51
C HIS A 166 -8.79 2.13 -19.54
N ASP A 167 -9.62 1.11 -19.81
CA ASP A 167 -10.75 0.73 -18.96
C ASP A 167 -10.31 0.19 -17.58
N TRP A 168 -9.03 -0.12 -17.43
CA TRP A 168 -8.41 -0.69 -16.23
C TRP A 168 -7.45 0.28 -15.54
N THR A 169 -7.49 1.55 -15.93
CA THR A 169 -6.81 2.60 -15.15
C THR A 169 -7.59 2.88 -13.86
N VAL A 170 -6.85 3.10 -12.79
CA VAL A 170 -7.37 3.36 -11.44
C VAL A 170 -6.82 4.69 -10.92
N PRO A 171 -7.47 5.30 -9.91
CA PRO A 171 -6.92 6.47 -9.23
C PRO A 171 -5.49 6.21 -8.75
N SER A 172 -4.59 7.12 -9.09
CA SER A 172 -3.17 7.05 -8.79
C SER A 172 -2.75 8.28 -8.01
N THR A 173 -1.78 8.10 -7.11
CA THR A 173 -1.14 9.24 -6.44
C THR A 173 -0.27 10.04 -7.42
N GLY A 174 0.02 9.47 -8.59
CA GLY A 174 0.98 9.93 -9.58
C GLY A 174 2.42 9.83 -9.07
N SER A 175 2.69 8.94 -8.12
CA SER A 175 4.04 8.69 -7.61
C SER A 175 4.83 7.87 -8.63
N PRO A 176 6.04 8.30 -9.03
CA PRO A 176 6.91 7.50 -9.89
C PRO A 176 7.23 6.10 -9.33
N GLY A 177 7.13 5.92 -8.00
CA GLY A 177 7.33 4.62 -7.34
C GLY A 177 6.39 3.53 -7.86
N GLU A 178 5.16 3.88 -8.24
CA GLU A 178 4.15 2.96 -8.81
C GLU A 178 4.64 2.25 -10.08
N VAL A 179 5.65 2.80 -10.76
CA VAL A 179 6.29 2.21 -11.93
C VAL A 179 7.68 1.64 -11.58
N ILE A 180 8.48 2.38 -10.81
CA ILE A 180 9.86 2.00 -10.49
C ILE A 180 9.93 0.63 -9.79
N ASP A 181 8.96 0.34 -8.92
CA ASP A 181 8.96 -0.88 -8.12
C ASP A 181 8.86 -2.17 -8.96
N TYR A 182 8.35 -2.07 -10.20
CA TYR A 182 8.33 -3.21 -11.15
C TYR A 182 9.72 -3.66 -11.61
N ALA A 183 10.75 -2.81 -11.45
CA ALA A 183 12.13 -3.21 -11.69
C ALA A 183 12.67 -4.14 -10.58
N GLY A 184 11.96 -4.28 -9.46
CA GLY A 184 12.38 -5.02 -8.27
C GLY A 184 12.18 -6.54 -8.35
N GLY A 185 12.08 -7.16 -9.52
CA GLY A 185 11.89 -8.61 -9.66
C GLY A 185 13.08 -9.48 -9.22
N ARG A 186 14.23 -8.87 -8.87
CA ARG A 186 15.50 -9.57 -8.60
C ARG A 186 16.32 -8.82 -7.53
N CYS A 187 17.23 -9.53 -6.88
CA CYS A 187 18.07 -8.99 -5.80
C CYS A 187 19.55 -9.36 -5.99
N SER A 188 20.45 -8.43 -5.67
CA SER A 188 21.91 -8.63 -5.63
C SER A 188 22.44 -9.04 -4.25
N CYS A 189 21.57 -9.14 -3.25
CA CYS A 189 21.88 -9.50 -1.86
C CYS A 189 20.98 -10.64 -1.37
N ASP A 190 21.41 -11.36 -0.33
CA ASP A 190 20.69 -12.47 0.28
C ASP A 190 20.56 -12.28 1.81
N CYS A 191 20.02 -11.13 2.23
CA CYS A 191 20.00 -10.70 3.63
C CYS A 191 19.39 -11.74 4.58
N VAL A 192 19.99 -11.88 5.76
CA VAL A 192 19.55 -12.84 6.79
C VAL A 192 18.26 -12.42 7.50
N PHE A 193 17.80 -11.19 7.27
CA PHE A 193 16.59 -10.59 7.84
C PHE A 193 15.63 -10.06 6.77
N CYS A 194 15.78 -10.50 5.52
CA CYS A 194 14.96 -10.02 4.41
C CYS A 194 13.47 -10.31 4.67
N CYS A 195 12.63 -9.28 4.69
CA CYS A 195 11.18 -9.43 4.88
C CYS A 195 10.55 -10.35 3.83
N ASN A 196 11.03 -10.27 2.59
CA ASN A 196 10.55 -11.08 1.46
C ASN A 196 10.72 -12.59 1.69
N LYS A 197 11.76 -13.01 2.43
CA LYS A 197 11.96 -14.43 2.82
C LYS A 197 11.00 -14.86 3.93
N GLY A 198 10.52 -13.91 4.72
CA GLY A 198 9.61 -14.13 5.84
C GLY A 198 8.14 -14.27 5.44
N ASN A 199 7.76 -13.93 4.21
CA ASN A 199 6.37 -13.97 3.77
C ASN A 199 5.78 -15.40 3.86
N PRO A 200 4.68 -15.61 4.63
CA PRO A 200 3.96 -16.87 4.64
C PRO A 200 3.52 -17.31 3.23
N PRO A 201 3.39 -18.63 2.96
CA PRO A 201 3.00 -19.13 1.62
C PRO A 201 1.66 -18.59 1.11
N SER A 202 0.73 -18.26 2.00
CA SER A 202 -0.62 -17.78 1.70
C SER A 202 -0.73 -16.27 1.48
N VAL A 203 0.37 -15.52 1.55
CA VAL A 203 0.36 -14.10 1.19
C VAL A 203 0.18 -13.93 -0.32
N ALA A 204 -0.81 -13.16 -0.74
CA ALA A 204 -1.19 -13.03 -2.15
C ALA A 204 -0.09 -12.43 -3.06
N ILE A 205 0.83 -11.65 -2.49
CA ILE A 205 1.94 -10.98 -3.22
C ILE A 205 3.23 -11.82 -3.33
N ARG A 206 3.24 -13.06 -2.81
CA ARG A 206 4.45 -13.88 -2.74
C ARG A 206 4.87 -14.46 -4.08
N ASP A 207 3.92 -14.78 -4.95
CA ASP A 207 4.20 -15.44 -6.23
C ASP A 207 4.73 -14.44 -7.26
N ASN A 208 6.05 -14.25 -7.26
CA ASN A 208 6.72 -13.63 -8.39
C ASN A 208 6.80 -14.66 -9.51
N VAL A 209 6.03 -14.44 -10.57
CA VAL A 209 6.20 -15.14 -11.85
C VAL A 209 7.66 -14.94 -12.28
N SER A 210 8.36 -16.02 -12.57
CA SER A 210 9.75 -15.97 -13.01
C SER A 210 9.83 -15.39 -14.42
N ARG A 211 9.94 -14.06 -14.50
CA ARG A 211 10.08 -13.33 -15.76
C ARG A 211 11.54 -13.03 -16.08
N THR A 212 11.85 -13.01 -17.36
CA THR A 212 13.10 -12.47 -17.87
C THR A 212 13.16 -10.95 -17.68
N ALA A 213 14.37 -10.38 -17.68
CA ALA A 213 14.54 -8.92 -17.60
C ALA A 213 13.94 -8.19 -18.82
N GLY A 214 13.78 -8.89 -19.96
CA GLY A 214 13.11 -8.37 -21.13
C GLY A 214 11.60 -8.22 -20.90
N GLU A 215 10.95 -9.28 -20.43
CA GLU A 215 9.51 -9.27 -20.11
C GLU A 215 9.16 -8.24 -19.03
N ASP A 216 9.97 -8.15 -17.96
CA ASP A 216 9.80 -7.11 -16.93
C ASP A 216 9.87 -5.71 -17.55
N PHE A 217 10.81 -5.48 -18.48
CA PHE A 217 10.97 -4.18 -19.13
C PHE A 217 9.81 -3.85 -20.10
N GLU A 218 9.26 -4.85 -20.79
CA GLU A 218 8.04 -4.67 -21.60
C GLU A 218 6.85 -4.26 -20.72
N GLU A 219 6.64 -4.92 -19.58
CA GLU A 219 5.59 -4.52 -18.62
C GLU A 219 5.81 -3.09 -18.11
N ILE A 220 7.04 -2.75 -17.71
CA ILE A 220 7.38 -1.41 -17.25
C ILE A 220 7.07 -0.37 -18.32
N LYS A 221 7.39 -0.62 -19.60
CA LYS A 221 7.08 0.30 -20.69
C LYS A 221 5.57 0.48 -20.86
N THR A 222 4.79 -0.59 -20.79
CA THR A 222 3.33 -0.52 -20.78
C THR A 222 2.86 0.34 -19.61
N ARG A 223 3.39 0.14 -18.40
CA ARG A 223 3.01 0.98 -17.25
C ARG A 223 3.36 2.45 -17.43
N ILE A 224 4.52 2.78 -18.01
CA ILE A 224 4.89 4.16 -18.34
C ILE A 224 3.94 4.78 -19.37
N GLU A 225 3.43 4.00 -20.31
CA GLU A 225 2.47 4.46 -21.32
C GLU A 225 1.17 4.94 -20.67
N TYR A 226 0.61 4.13 -19.76
CA TYR A 226 -0.65 4.37 -19.07
C TYR A 226 -0.53 5.16 -17.76
N PHE A 227 0.70 5.49 -17.34
CA PHE A 227 0.96 6.34 -16.18
C PHE A 227 0.75 7.81 -16.54
N SER A 228 -0.35 8.38 -16.05
CA SER A 228 -0.70 9.80 -16.18
C SER A 228 -0.73 10.49 -14.81
N PRO A 229 0.42 11.04 -14.35
CA PRO A 229 0.49 11.69 -13.05
C PRO A 229 -0.31 13.00 -12.97
N GLU A 230 -0.54 13.69 -14.09
CA GLU A 230 -1.38 14.90 -14.13
C GLU A 230 -2.87 14.57 -14.04
N SER A 231 -3.32 13.50 -14.70
CA SER A 231 -4.70 13.03 -14.61
C SER A 231 -4.98 12.26 -13.31
N GLY A 232 -3.95 11.90 -12.55
CA GLY A 232 -4.08 11.05 -11.36
C GLY A 232 -4.54 9.63 -11.70
N LEU A 233 -4.08 9.07 -12.82
CA LEU A 233 -4.47 7.75 -13.29
C LEU A 233 -3.22 6.90 -13.61
N ALA A 234 -3.29 5.61 -13.28
CA ALA A 234 -2.30 4.60 -13.65
C ALA A 234 -2.98 3.24 -13.82
N LEU A 235 -2.27 2.23 -14.33
CA LEU A 235 -2.78 0.85 -14.28
C LEU A 235 -2.85 0.36 -12.84
N PHE A 236 -3.80 -0.53 -12.57
CA PHE A 236 -3.89 -1.20 -11.28
C PHE A 236 -2.55 -1.87 -10.90
N PRO A 237 -2.19 -1.88 -9.60
CA PRO A 237 -1.02 -2.60 -9.15
C PRO A 237 -1.21 -4.11 -9.33
N SER A 238 -0.11 -4.77 -9.61
CA SER A 238 0.06 -6.22 -9.62
C SER A 238 1.46 -6.55 -9.11
N LEU A 239 2.01 -5.64 -8.30
CA LEU A 239 3.32 -5.79 -7.71
C LEU A 239 3.26 -6.99 -6.78
N GLY A 240 4.05 -8.01 -7.12
CA GLY A 240 4.42 -9.04 -6.18
C GLY A 240 5.41 -8.48 -5.17
N THR A 241 6.39 -9.30 -4.85
CA THR A 241 7.41 -8.92 -3.89
C THR A 241 8.49 -8.08 -4.55
N VAL A 242 8.70 -6.85 -4.07
CA VAL A 242 9.72 -5.92 -4.56
C VAL A 242 11.05 -6.17 -3.84
N TYR A 243 12.12 -6.40 -4.60
CA TYR A 243 13.48 -6.64 -4.13
C TYR A 243 14.38 -5.42 -4.38
N GLU A 244 15.33 -5.51 -5.34
CA GLU A 244 16.33 -4.47 -5.60
C GLU A 244 16.13 -3.87 -7.00
N VAL A 245 15.56 -2.66 -7.06
CA VAL A 245 15.26 -2.02 -8.35
C VAL A 245 16.52 -1.66 -9.15
N THR A 246 17.63 -1.34 -8.48
CA THR A 246 18.89 -0.98 -9.18
C THR A 246 19.60 -2.18 -9.79
N ALA A 247 19.20 -3.40 -9.44
CA ALA A 247 19.74 -4.63 -10.02
C ALA A 247 19.13 -4.93 -11.40
N HIS A 248 18.11 -4.18 -11.82
CA HIS A 248 17.50 -4.36 -13.13
C HIS A 248 18.45 -3.88 -14.25
N PRO A 249 18.78 -4.70 -15.26
CA PRO A 249 19.71 -4.30 -16.34
C PRO A 249 19.28 -3.04 -17.10
N PHE A 250 17.97 -2.82 -17.22
CA PHE A 250 17.38 -1.65 -17.89
C PHE A 250 16.98 -0.51 -16.94
N PHE A 251 17.47 -0.51 -15.70
CA PHE A 251 17.06 0.47 -14.67
C PHE A 251 17.18 1.93 -15.13
N LEU A 252 18.34 2.33 -15.65
CA LEU A 252 18.57 3.69 -16.13
C LEU A 252 17.74 4.03 -17.37
N ALA A 253 17.52 3.07 -18.27
CA ALA A 253 16.67 3.25 -19.44
C ALA A 253 15.21 3.48 -19.04
N MET A 254 14.72 2.75 -18.03
CA MET A 254 13.42 2.96 -17.42
C MET A 254 13.32 4.36 -16.80
N LEU A 255 14.28 4.76 -15.95
CA LEU A 255 14.22 6.06 -15.28
C LEU A 255 14.19 7.23 -16.27
N ARG A 256 14.95 7.15 -17.38
CA ARG A 256 14.90 8.14 -18.47
C ARG A 256 13.52 8.23 -19.11
N LYS A 257 12.91 7.08 -19.43
CA LYS A 257 11.55 7.01 -20.01
C LYS A 257 10.52 7.59 -19.05
N LEU A 258 10.61 7.27 -17.77
CA LEU A 258 9.71 7.77 -16.75
C LEU A 258 9.91 9.28 -16.50
N ARG A 259 11.15 9.77 -16.50
CA ARG A 259 11.46 11.20 -16.34
C ARG A 259 10.88 12.05 -17.48
N ALA A 260 10.81 11.49 -18.69
CA ALA A 260 10.13 12.14 -19.81
C ALA A 260 8.60 12.29 -19.60
N LYS A 261 7.99 11.51 -18.70
CA LYS A 261 6.57 11.60 -18.32
C LYS A 261 6.30 12.48 -17.11
N THR A 262 7.29 12.70 -16.23
CA THR A 262 7.06 13.40 -14.96
C THR A 262 8.29 14.10 -14.41
N SER A 263 8.10 15.32 -13.92
CA SER A 263 9.10 16.06 -13.12
C SER A 263 9.06 15.70 -11.63
N ARG A 264 8.10 14.87 -11.19
CA ARG A 264 7.96 14.51 -9.79
C ARG A 264 9.20 13.76 -9.26
N PRO A 265 9.54 13.88 -7.98
CA PRO A 265 10.77 13.32 -7.47
C PRO A 265 10.79 11.79 -7.45
N PHE A 266 11.94 11.20 -7.81
CA PHE A 266 12.12 9.75 -7.74
C PHE A 266 12.59 9.37 -6.34
N ARG A 267 11.81 8.51 -5.67
CA ARG A 267 12.18 7.89 -4.40
C ARG A 267 12.54 6.43 -4.69
N ILE A 268 13.78 6.05 -4.42
CA ILE A 268 14.31 4.74 -4.76
C ILE A 268 14.85 4.07 -3.51
N THR A 269 14.37 2.87 -3.21
CA THR A 269 14.94 2.01 -2.18
C THR A 269 16.00 1.11 -2.80
N THR A 270 17.20 1.06 -2.22
CA THR A 270 18.30 0.26 -2.74
C THR A 270 19.22 -0.24 -1.63
N ASN A 271 19.79 -1.42 -1.83
CA ASN A 271 20.87 -1.99 -1.05
C ASN A 271 22.23 -1.37 -1.38
N GLY A 272 22.36 -0.67 -2.51
CA GLY A 272 23.56 0.08 -2.89
C GLY A 272 24.61 -0.70 -3.68
N ASN A 273 24.42 -1.99 -3.94
CA ASN A 273 25.44 -2.81 -4.63
C ASN A 273 25.70 -2.40 -6.09
N ASN A 274 24.74 -1.75 -6.74
CA ASN A 274 24.88 -1.25 -8.10
C ASN A 274 25.16 0.25 -8.17
N LEU A 275 25.38 0.93 -7.04
CA LEU A 275 25.69 2.35 -7.01
C LEU A 275 27.19 2.59 -7.28
N THR A 276 27.63 2.19 -8.46
CA THR A 276 28.98 2.51 -8.95
C THR A 276 29.11 4.01 -9.26
N PRO A 277 30.32 4.56 -9.39
CA PRO A 277 30.52 5.96 -9.78
C PRO A 277 29.74 6.34 -11.05
N GLU A 278 29.72 5.46 -12.05
CA GLU A 278 29.01 5.68 -13.32
C GLU A 278 27.50 5.71 -13.10
N MET A 279 26.94 4.75 -12.35
CA MET A 279 25.52 4.72 -12.01
C MET A 279 25.08 5.98 -11.26
N VAL A 280 25.86 6.40 -10.25
CA VAL A 280 25.57 7.61 -9.46
C VAL A 280 25.62 8.86 -10.32
N ALA A 281 26.61 8.98 -11.20
CA ALA A 281 26.71 10.09 -12.14
C ALA A 281 25.51 10.13 -13.10
N GLU A 282 25.11 8.99 -13.68
CA GLU A 282 23.94 8.93 -14.56
C GLU A 282 22.62 9.24 -13.81
N MET A 283 22.49 8.80 -12.56
CA MET A 283 21.35 9.14 -11.71
C MET A 283 21.31 10.64 -11.37
N ALA A 284 22.46 11.28 -11.20
CA ALA A 284 22.55 12.72 -10.92
C ALA A 284 21.96 13.58 -12.06
N GLU A 285 22.05 13.13 -13.30
CA GLU A 285 21.43 13.78 -14.47
C GLU A 285 19.89 13.66 -14.49
N LEU A 286 19.32 12.77 -13.67
CA LEU A 286 17.88 12.49 -13.61
C LEU A 286 17.19 13.07 -12.37
N LYS A 287 17.87 13.98 -11.67
CA LYS A 287 17.32 14.70 -10.52
C LYS A 287 15.95 15.33 -10.80
N PRO A 288 15.08 15.47 -9.78
CA PRO A 288 15.35 15.17 -8.37
C PRO A 288 15.23 13.67 -8.04
N ILE A 289 16.24 13.13 -7.33
CA ILE A 289 16.30 11.74 -6.82
C ILE A 289 16.58 11.74 -5.32
N TYR A 290 15.92 10.85 -4.58
CA TYR A 290 16.17 10.56 -3.17
C TYR A 290 16.28 9.06 -2.94
N LEU A 291 17.29 8.64 -2.16
CA LEU A 291 17.53 7.23 -1.90
C LEU A 291 17.17 6.83 -0.47
N TYR A 292 16.42 5.75 -0.32
CA TYR A 292 16.37 4.97 0.91
C TYR A 292 17.45 3.89 0.82
N PHE A 293 18.63 4.22 1.34
CA PHE A 293 19.83 3.40 1.23
C PHE A 293 19.89 2.39 2.37
N SER A 294 19.69 1.11 2.08
CA SER A 294 19.81 0.01 3.05
C SER A 294 21.30 -0.28 3.36
N LEU A 295 21.89 0.55 4.23
CA LEU A 295 23.29 0.48 4.61
C LEU A 295 23.55 -0.72 5.51
N ASN A 296 22.73 -0.87 6.55
CA ASN A 296 22.74 -1.95 7.57
C ASN A 296 24.06 -2.16 8.36
N SER A 297 25.23 -1.89 7.78
CA SER A 297 26.55 -1.94 8.41
C SER A 297 27.56 -1.19 7.54
N SER A 298 28.36 -0.31 8.13
CA SER A 298 29.53 0.30 7.46
C SER A 298 30.78 -0.58 7.53
N SER A 299 30.74 -1.71 8.23
CA SER A 299 31.79 -2.72 8.24
C SER A 299 31.63 -3.67 7.04
N PRO A 300 32.63 -3.80 6.15
CA PRO A 300 32.54 -4.72 5.02
C PRO A 300 32.31 -6.17 5.44
N LEU A 301 33.02 -6.63 6.48
CA LEU A 301 32.92 -8.00 6.99
C LEU A 301 31.53 -8.27 7.56
N ARG A 302 31.00 -7.35 8.36
CA ARG A 302 29.68 -7.55 8.99
C ARG A 302 28.56 -7.40 7.97
N ARG A 303 28.66 -6.46 7.02
CA ARG A 303 27.73 -6.31 5.90
C ARG A 303 27.68 -7.57 5.04
N GLN A 304 28.84 -8.18 4.73
CA GLN A 304 28.89 -9.47 4.05
C GLN A 304 28.17 -10.57 4.85
N ARG A 305 28.26 -10.58 6.18
CA ARG A 305 27.53 -11.57 7.01
C ARG A 305 26.03 -11.29 7.10
N LEU A 306 25.62 -10.03 7.22
CA LEU A 306 24.23 -9.61 7.40
C LEU A 306 23.43 -9.67 6.09
N MET A 307 24.00 -9.12 5.02
CA MET A 307 23.32 -8.97 3.74
C MET A 307 23.73 -10.05 2.73
N LYS A 308 24.74 -10.87 3.05
CA LYS A 308 25.41 -11.77 2.08
C LYS A 308 25.83 -11.02 0.82
N ASP A 309 26.25 -9.78 1.04
CA ASP A 309 26.67 -8.87 0.00
C ASP A 309 28.01 -9.36 -0.60
N PRO A 310 28.08 -9.66 -1.92
CA PRO A 310 29.31 -10.08 -2.56
C PRO A 310 30.35 -8.95 -2.69
N HIS A 311 29.92 -7.68 -2.66
CA HIS A 311 30.75 -6.51 -2.93
C HIS A 311 30.43 -5.34 -1.97
N PRO A 312 30.61 -5.52 -0.66
CA PRO A 312 30.17 -4.55 0.35
C PRO A 312 30.84 -3.17 0.21
N GLN A 313 32.06 -3.11 -0.32
CA GLN A 313 32.74 -1.85 -0.59
C GLN A 313 31.97 -0.94 -1.55
N THR A 314 31.30 -1.47 -2.57
CA THR A 314 30.56 -0.64 -3.54
C THR A 314 29.48 0.17 -2.83
N ALA A 315 28.67 -0.50 -2.01
CA ALA A 315 27.63 0.15 -1.24
C ALA A 315 28.19 1.13 -0.19
N ILE A 316 29.21 0.71 0.58
CA ILE A 316 29.80 1.58 1.61
C ILE A 316 30.38 2.85 0.97
N ASN A 317 31.13 2.71 -0.13
CA ASN A 317 31.76 3.83 -0.84
C ASN A 317 30.77 4.67 -1.66
N ALA A 318 29.51 4.26 -1.80
CA ALA A 318 28.51 5.06 -2.50
C ALA A 318 28.10 6.32 -1.72
N LEU A 319 28.15 6.31 -0.37
CA LEU A 319 27.76 7.47 0.44
C LEU A 319 28.54 8.76 0.09
N PRO A 320 29.89 8.76 0.04
CA PRO A 320 30.64 9.94 -0.40
C PRO A 320 30.33 10.34 -1.85
N LEU A 321 30.08 9.38 -2.75
CA LEU A 321 29.70 9.67 -4.14
C LEU A 321 28.33 10.38 -4.22
N LEU A 322 27.35 9.91 -3.44
CA LEU A 322 26.04 10.55 -3.34
C LEU A 322 26.15 11.98 -2.82
N ARG A 323 27.02 12.22 -1.84
CA ARG A 323 27.30 13.57 -1.33
C ARG A 323 27.95 14.45 -2.40
N GLU A 324 28.97 13.95 -3.09
CA GLU A 324 29.67 14.67 -4.18
C GLU A 324 28.69 15.10 -5.28
N HIS A 325 27.81 14.18 -5.68
CA HIS A 325 26.77 14.45 -6.66
C HIS A 325 25.51 15.12 -6.09
N LEU A 326 25.50 15.55 -4.83
CA LEU A 326 24.37 16.22 -4.15
C LEU A 326 23.04 15.45 -4.30
N ILE A 327 23.06 14.12 -4.13
CA ILE A 327 21.89 13.27 -4.08
C ILE A 327 21.55 13.03 -2.60
N PRO A 328 20.40 13.53 -2.10
CA PRO A 328 19.98 13.30 -0.73
C PRO A 328 19.59 11.83 -0.50
N TYR A 329 19.88 11.30 0.69
CA TYR A 329 19.57 9.92 1.04
C TYR A 329 19.28 9.74 2.53
N ALA A 330 18.37 8.82 2.84
CA ALA A 330 18.23 8.24 4.16
C ALA A 330 19.13 6.99 4.27
N ALA A 331 20.00 6.94 5.28
CA ALA A 331 20.71 5.72 5.64
C ALA A 331 19.78 4.85 6.51
N VAL A 332 19.34 3.73 5.95
CA VAL A 332 18.45 2.76 6.59
C VAL A 332 19.27 1.61 7.18
N ILE A 333 19.05 1.33 8.45
CA ILE A 333 19.80 0.33 9.22
C ILE A 333 18.80 -0.55 9.97
N VAL A 334 18.89 -1.87 9.77
CA VAL A 334 18.28 -2.86 10.66
C VAL A 334 19.37 -3.39 11.58
N PRO A 335 19.40 -3.03 12.88
CA PRO A 335 20.37 -3.57 13.82
C PRO A 335 19.97 -5.01 14.14
N TRP A 336 20.34 -5.93 13.25
CA TRP A 336 20.06 -7.34 13.41
C TRP A 336 21.08 -7.95 14.39
N PRO A 337 20.65 -8.68 15.44
CA PRO A 337 21.53 -9.23 16.47
C PRO A 337 22.25 -10.50 16.00
N LEU A 338 22.97 -10.40 14.88
CA LEU A 338 23.90 -11.44 14.45
C LEU A 338 25.16 -11.39 15.32
N GLY A 339 25.38 -12.44 16.11
CA GLY A 339 26.46 -12.51 17.10
C GLY A 339 25.92 -12.18 18.50
N THR A 340 26.52 -11.22 19.18
CA THR A 340 26.06 -10.74 20.49
C THR A 340 25.29 -9.42 20.38
N LEU A 341 24.51 -9.09 21.41
CA LEU A 341 23.84 -7.79 21.50
C LEU A 341 24.84 -6.63 21.50
N SER A 342 25.99 -6.78 22.18
CA SER A 342 27.05 -5.77 22.19
C SER A 342 27.62 -5.53 20.79
N GLU A 343 27.97 -6.60 20.07
CA GLU A 343 28.50 -6.49 18.69
C GLU A 343 27.50 -5.79 17.75
N MET A 344 26.20 -6.00 17.96
CA MET A 344 25.15 -5.32 17.22
C MET A 344 25.09 -3.83 17.53
N LEU A 345 25.17 -3.44 18.81
CA LEU A 345 25.11 -2.03 19.22
C LEU A 345 26.36 -1.25 18.84
N ASP A 346 27.53 -1.89 18.92
CA ASP A 346 28.81 -1.32 18.49
C ASP A 346 28.81 -1.03 16.98
N ASP A 347 28.28 -1.97 16.19
CA ASP A 347 28.12 -1.79 14.74
C ASP A 347 27.08 -0.73 14.39
N LEU A 348 25.94 -0.71 15.08
CA LEU A 348 24.94 0.35 14.94
C LEU A 348 25.57 1.73 15.17
N SER A 349 26.31 1.89 16.27
CA SER A 349 26.98 3.13 16.62
C SER A 349 28.02 3.56 15.58
N THR A 350 28.83 2.62 15.09
CA THR A 350 29.86 2.87 14.07
C THR A 350 29.23 3.23 12.72
N THR A 351 28.16 2.53 12.33
CA THR A 351 27.46 2.75 11.07
C THR A 351 26.75 4.10 11.06
N ILE A 352 26.11 4.47 12.16
CA ILE A 352 25.49 5.80 12.34
C ILE A 352 26.55 6.90 12.28
N ALA A 353 27.69 6.72 12.97
CA ALA A 353 28.80 7.66 12.93
C ALA A 353 29.31 7.87 11.49
N TYR A 354 29.46 6.77 10.74
CA TYR A 354 29.86 6.82 9.34
C TYR A 354 28.85 7.59 8.49
N ALA A 355 27.57 7.23 8.52
CA ALA A 355 26.52 7.90 7.76
C ALA A 355 26.41 9.40 8.09
N ALA A 356 26.48 9.76 9.38
CA ALA A 356 26.48 11.16 9.82
C ALA A 356 27.71 11.93 9.27
N SER A 357 28.89 11.31 9.26
CA SER A 357 30.12 11.92 8.69
C SER A 357 30.04 12.18 7.19
N GLN A 358 29.17 11.45 6.48
CA GLN A 358 28.92 11.60 5.04
C GLN A 358 27.71 12.50 4.74
N GLU A 359 27.24 13.26 5.72
CA GLU A 359 26.13 14.20 5.59
C GLU A 359 24.82 13.56 5.11
N ALA A 360 24.53 12.34 5.58
CA ALA A 360 23.23 11.73 5.37
C ALA A 360 22.10 12.70 5.75
N HIS A 361 21.05 12.75 4.92
CA HIS A 361 19.88 13.60 5.17
C HIS A 361 19.13 13.14 6.42
N LEU A 362 19.00 11.82 6.59
CA LEU A 362 18.31 11.16 7.69
C LEU A 362 18.97 9.82 7.96
N ILE A 363 18.99 9.39 9.21
CA ILE A 363 19.35 8.02 9.60
C ILE A 363 18.10 7.37 10.17
N GLN A 364 17.69 6.26 9.57
CA GLN A 364 16.52 5.50 9.96
C GLN A 364 16.95 4.13 10.49
N VAL A 365 16.63 3.85 11.76
CA VAL A 365 16.90 2.58 12.41
C VAL A 365 15.61 1.79 12.50
N ASN A 366 15.46 0.77 11.65
CA ASN A 366 14.31 -0.12 11.64
C ASN A 366 14.51 -1.23 12.66
N LEU A 367 13.65 -1.30 13.68
CA LEU A 367 13.72 -2.34 14.69
C LEU A 367 13.61 -3.72 14.02
N PRO A 368 14.48 -4.68 14.39
CA PRO A 368 14.50 -5.99 13.75
C PRO A 368 13.22 -6.77 14.07
N GLY A 369 12.60 -7.38 13.06
CA GLY A 369 11.43 -8.22 13.22
C GLY A 369 11.49 -9.43 12.30
N CYS A 370 10.83 -10.52 12.69
CA CYS A 370 10.74 -11.70 11.85
C CYS A 370 9.41 -12.41 12.02
N THR A 371 8.97 -13.09 10.96
CA THR A 371 7.74 -13.88 10.98
C THR A 371 7.97 -15.23 11.64
N GLY A 372 6.92 -15.93 12.02
CA GLY A 372 6.98 -17.31 12.52
C GLY A 372 7.48 -18.28 11.46
N CYS A 373 7.27 -17.99 10.17
CA CYS A 373 7.79 -18.77 9.05
C CYS A 373 9.30 -18.59 8.83
N PHE A 374 9.91 -17.57 9.42
CA PHE A 374 11.31 -17.23 9.24
C PHE A 374 11.88 -16.67 10.54
N SER A 375 12.47 -17.52 11.37
CA SER A 375 13.29 -17.08 12.51
C SER A 375 14.73 -17.56 12.33
N PRO A 376 15.67 -16.68 11.94
CA PRO A 376 17.06 -17.08 11.78
C PRO A 376 17.78 -17.23 13.13
N THR A 377 17.13 -16.91 14.25
CA THR A 377 17.71 -17.00 15.61
C THR A 377 16.64 -17.41 16.62
N PRO A 378 16.35 -18.72 16.75
CA PRO A 378 15.34 -19.23 17.68
C PRO A 378 15.65 -18.83 19.14
N GLY A 379 14.63 -18.38 19.88
CA GLY A 379 14.76 -18.05 21.31
C GLY A 379 15.30 -16.64 21.61
N LEU A 380 15.51 -15.81 20.59
CA LEU A 380 15.86 -14.40 20.78
C LEU A 380 14.68 -13.61 21.35
N ASP A 381 14.92 -12.88 22.44
CA ASP A 381 13.95 -11.92 22.97
C ASP A 381 14.07 -10.60 22.19
N PHE A 382 13.19 -10.43 21.21
CA PHE A 382 13.15 -9.22 20.40
C PHE A 382 12.83 -7.97 21.21
N ARG A 383 12.10 -8.08 22.32
CA ARG A 383 11.79 -6.93 23.17
C ARG A 383 13.07 -6.35 23.79
N GLN A 384 13.94 -7.22 24.30
CA GLN A 384 15.26 -6.81 24.81
C GLN A 384 16.09 -6.13 23.71
N VAL A 385 16.08 -6.68 22.49
CA VAL A 385 16.80 -6.10 21.35
C VAL A 385 16.26 -4.73 20.98
N TRP A 386 14.93 -4.56 20.96
CA TRP A 386 14.29 -3.28 20.63
C TRP A 386 14.55 -2.20 21.68
N GLU A 387 14.44 -2.55 22.97
CA GLU A 387 14.72 -1.64 24.08
C GLU A 387 16.17 -1.15 24.03
N ALA A 388 17.13 -2.07 23.84
CA ALA A 388 18.55 -1.72 23.72
C ALA A 388 18.87 -0.89 22.46
N ALA A 389 18.27 -1.22 21.31
CA ALA A 389 18.46 -0.45 20.08
C ALA A 389 17.93 0.98 20.22
N ILE A 390 16.79 1.18 20.88
CA ILE A 390 16.23 2.53 21.12
C ILE A 390 17.09 3.32 22.09
N GLU A 391 17.53 2.71 23.19
CA GLU A 391 18.42 3.38 24.14
C GLU A 391 19.67 3.89 23.43
N GLN A 392 20.30 3.03 22.62
CA GLN A 392 21.46 3.41 21.82
C GLN A 392 21.13 4.53 20.81
N VAL A 393 19.99 4.45 20.11
CA VAL A 393 19.56 5.50 19.18
C VAL A 393 19.38 6.84 19.89
N ARG A 394 18.79 6.87 21.09
CA ARG A 394 18.59 8.10 21.86
C ARG A 394 19.93 8.74 22.22
N GLU A 395 20.89 7.96 22.71
CA GLU A 395 22.25 8.44 23.01
C GLU A 395 22.94 9.00 21.75
N LEU A 396 22.87 8.28 20.63
CA LEU A 396 23.49 8.71 19.38
C LEU A 396 22.83 9.97 18.81
N ARG A 397 21.52 10.14 19.04
CA ARG A 397 20.78 11.36 18.67
C ARG A 397 21.21 12.57 19.49
N ASP A 398 21.76 12.38 20.71
CA ASP A 398 22.38 13.48 21.48
C ASP A 398 23.80 13.79 21.00
N LYS A 399 24.48 12.82 20.40
CA LYS A 399 25.87 12.92 19.95
C LYS A 399 26.05 13.51 18.56
N TYR A 400 25.12 13.27 17.63
CA TYR A 400 25.24 13.70 16.24
C TYR A 400 24.11 14.66 15.84
N ASP A 401 24.46 15.66 15.03
CA ASP A 401 23.51 16.65 14.51
C ASP A 401 22.58 16.09 13.42
N CYS A 402 22.96 15.00 12.76
CA CYS A 402 22.13 14.34 11.76
C CYS A 402 20.84 13.79 12.42
N PRO A 403 19.66 13.99 11.83
CA PRO A 403 18.42 13.40 12.36
C PRO A 403 18.49 11.87 12.41
N ILE A 404 18.16 11.29 13.56
CA ILE A 404 18.11 9.83 13.77
C ILE A 404 16.73 9.43 14.29
N ILE A 405 16.05 8.55 13.56
CA ILE A 405 14.72 8.02 13.92
C ILE A 405 14.78 6.51 14.10
N ALA A 406 14.03 5.99 15.09
CA ALA A 406 13.77 4.56 15.23
C ALA A 406 12.37 4.25 14.69
N MET A 407 12.22 3.17 13.93
CA MET A 407 10.96 2.74 13.33
C MET A 407 10.55 1.34 13.85
N PRO A 408 9.28 1.14 14.22
CA PRO A 408 8.18 2.12 14.25
C PRO A 408 8.35 3.15 15.39
N THR A 409 8.16 4.44 15.07
CA THR A 409 8.37 5.57 16.00
C THR A 409 7.52 5.51 17.25
N LEU A 410 6.29 4.97 17.14
CA LEU A 410 5.39 4.78 18.28
C LEU A 410 5.97 3.87 19.36
N TYR A 411 6.88 2.95 19.04
CA TYR A 411 7.48 2.07 20.05
C TYR A 411 8.37 2.88 21.00
N GLU A 412 9.22 3.78 20.48
CA GLU A 412 10.00 4.72 21.31
C GLU A 412 9.07 5.65 22.11
N GLU A 413 8.02 6.18 21.46
CA GLU A 413 7.06 7.06 22.12
C GLU A 413 6.38 6.33 23.31
N ASN A 414 6.00 5.06 23.11
CA ASN A 414 5.33 4.24 24.10
C ASN A 414 6.17 4.01 25.36
N ILE A 415 7.48 3.76 25.19
CA ILE A 415 8.39 3.47 26.31
C ILE A 415 8.78 4.76 27.07
N TYR A 416 9.17 5.82 26.37
CA TYR A 416 9.88 6.93 27.00
C TYR A 416 9.06 8.20 27.21
N HIS A 417 7.92 8.36 26.54
CA HIS A 417 7.13 9.60 26.61
C HIS A 417 5.85 9.38 27.42
N LYS A 418 5.69 10.09 28.54
CA LYS A 418 4.46 9.98 29.34
C LYS A 418 3.23 10.49 28.60
N ARG A 419 3.39 11.58 27.85
CA ARG A 419 2.34 12.18 27.02
C ARG A 419 2.66 11.93 25.56
N LYS A 420 1.73 11.29 24.86
CA LYS A 420 1.82 11.01 23.42
C LYS A 420 1.42 12.22 22.59
N ASN A 421 1.77 12.19 21.30
CA ASN A 421 1.42 13.19 20.29
C ASN A 421 1.99 14.59 20.52
N LEU A 422 3.03 14.75 21.33
CA LEU A 422 3.65 16.07 21.51
C LEU A 422 4.28 16.56 20.20
N PRO A 423 4.06 17.84 19.80
CA PRO A 423 4.66 18.44 18.61
C PRO A 423 6.14 18.81 18.86
N GLN A 424 6.92 17.86 19.37
CA GLN A 424 8.33 18.04 19.67
C GLN A 424 9.19 17.63 18.47
N ILE A 425 10.16 18.49 18.14
CA ILE A 425 11.15 18.24 17.11
C ILE A 425 12.21 17.28 17.66
N ILE A 426 12.43 16.15 17.00
CA ILE A 426 13.45 15.15 17.41
C ILE A 426 14.74 15.26 16.61
N GLY A 427 14.72 15.98 15.49
CA GLY A 427 15.89 16.27 14.67
C GLY A 427 15.61 17.41 13.71
N VAL A 428 16.66 18.04 13.20
CA VAL A 428 16.55 19.10 12.19
C VAL A 428 17.54 18.79 11.08
N VAL A 429 17.06 18.69 9.84
CA VAL A 429 17.90 18.40 8.68
C VAL A 429 18.91 19.53 8.51
N LYS A 430 20.19 19.19 8.41
CA LYS A 430 21.28 20.16 8.25
C LYS A 430 21.02 21.06 7.04
N ASN A 431 21.31 22.35 7.18
CA ASN A 431 21.11 23.37 6.13
C ASN A 431 19.67 23.54 5.61
N SER A 432 18.68 23.00 6.32
CA SER A 432 17.27 23.33 6.09
C SER A 432 16.91 24.74 6.60
N PRO A 433 15.76 25.32 6.21
CA PRO A 433 15.27 26.56 6.80
C PRO A 433 15.19 26.48 8.33
N ALA A 434 14.65 25.38 8.85
CA ALA A 434 14.57 25.15 10.30
C ALA A 434 15.95 25.20 10.97
N TYR A 435 16.96 24.57 10.37
CA TYR A 435 18.33 24.55 10.89
C TYR A 435 18.95 25.95 10.87
N LEU A 436 18.86 26.64 9.72
CA LEU A 436 19.53 27.91 9.49
C LEU A 436 18.98 29.06 10.36
N ASP A 437 17.70 28.98 10.71
CA ASP A 437 17.04 29.99 11.57
C ASP A 437 16.96 29.54 13.05
N GLY A 438 17.66 28.46 13.39
CA GLY A 438 18.02 28.15 14.78
C GLY A 438 17.02 27.28 15.55
N LEU A 439 16.11 26.57 14.86
CA LEU A 439 15.37 25.47 15.49
C LEU A 439 16.33 24.35 15.87
N ARG A 440 16.00 23.65 16.96
CA ARG A 440 16.82 22.58 17.50
C ARG A 440 15.94 21.39 17.89
N LYS A 441 16.57 20.22 17.93
CA LYS A 441 16.03 19.06 18.64
C LYS A 441 15.62 19.46 20.07
N GLY A 442 14.48 18.95 20.51
CA GLY A 442 13.89 19.21 21.82
C GLY A 442 12.91 20.39 21.83
N ASP A 443 12.95 21.27 20.82
CA ASP A 443 11.97 22.35 20.69
C ASP A 443 10.57 21.77 20.52
N THR A 444 9.61 22.28 21.30
CA THR A 444 8.19 21.92 21.17
C THR A 444 7.42 23.07 20.54
N ILE A 445 6.74 22.80 19.43
CA ILE A 445 5.97 23.83 18.71
C ILE A 445 4.70 24.16 19.49
N LEU A 446 4.54 25.43 19.86
CA LEU A 446 3.38 25.94 20.58
C LEU A 446 2.42 26.68 19.66
N GLU A 447 2.93 27.43 18.69
CA GLU A 447 2.12 28.18 17.71
C GLU A 447 2.82 28.18 16.34
N VAL A 448 2.02 28.12 15.27
CA VAL A 448 2.46 28.25 13.87
C VAL A 448 1.65 29.37 13.24
N SER A 449 2.30 30.47 12.83
CA SER A 449 1.65 31.66 12.25
C SER A 449 0.47 32.18 13.09
N GLY A 450 0.61 32.17 14.42
CA GLY A 450 -0.41 32.61 15.38
C GLY A 450 -1.50 31.57 15.70
N LEU A 451 -1.48 30.40 15.06
CA LEU A 451 -2.40 29.30 15.36
C LEU A 451 -1.81 28.40 16.45
N PRO A 452 -2.52 28.16 17.57
CA PRO A 452 -2.04 27.31 18.64
C PRO A 452 -1.97 25.85 18.21
N VAL A 453 -0.85 25.21 18.54
CA VAL A 453 -0.57 23.80 18.28
C VAL A 453 -0.63 23.02 19.59
N ARG A 454 -1.41 21.95 19.60
CA ARG A 454 -1.58 21.05 20.75
C ARG A 454 -1.11 19.64 20.47
N SER A 455 -0.95 19.26 19.21
CA SER A 455 -0.54 17.92 18.80
C SER A 455 0.39 17.93 17.60
N ARG A 456 1.17 16.86 17.48
CA ARG A 456 2.07 16.61 16.36
C ARG A 456 1.36 16.52 15.00
N PRO A 457 0.23 15.80 14.83
CA PRO A 457 -0.53 15.86 13.58
C PRO A 457 -0.93 17.29 13.20
N GLN A 458 -1.38 18.09 14.18
CA GLN A 458 -1.78 19.48 13.93
C GLN A 458 -0.59 20.35 13.49
N ALA A 459 0.58 20.22 14.13
CA ALA A 459 1.81 20.89 13.68
C ALA A 459 2.13 20.51 12.23
N ARG A 460 2.14 19.20 11.93
CA ARG A 460 2.46 18.68 10.61
C ARG A 460 1.49 19.21 9.55
N ASP A 461 0.18 19.22 9.82
CA ASP A 461 -0.81 19.73 8.87
C ASP A 461 -0.61 21.21 8.56
N LEU A 462 -0.42 22.05 9.59
CA LEU A 462 -0.18 23.48 9.41
C LEU A 462 1.09 23.75 8.62
N LEU A 463 2.18 23.03 8.92
CA LEU A 463 3.44 23.15 8.21
C LEU A 463 3.34 22.68 6.75
N SER A 464 2.58 21.61 6.48
CA SER A 464 2.29 21.14 5.11
C SER A 464 1.55 22.20 4.30
N VAL A 465 0.49 22.77 4.86
CA VAL A 465 -0.32 23.81 4.19
C VAL A 465 0.52 25.03 3.85
N LEU A 466 1.36 25.48 4.78
CA LEU A 466 2.20 26.68 4.59
C LEU A 466 3.31 26.47 3.56
N ARG A 467 3.83 25.24 3.44
CA ARG A 467 4.75 24.88 2.37
C ARG A 467 4.05 24.93 1.00
N GLN A 468 2.84 24.40 0.90
CA GLN A 468 2.06 24.40 -0.33
C GLN A 468 1.65 25.82 -0.76
N SER A 469 1.43 26.73 0.19
CA SER A 469 1.14 28.13 -0.11
C SER A 469 2.35 28.95 -0.56
N GLN A 470 3.55 28.35 -0.66
CA GLN A 470 4.81 29.00 -1.05
C GLN A 470 5.12 30.26 -0.21
N ALA A 471 4.79 30.23 1.09
CA ALA A 471 5.09 31.34 1.97
C ALA A 471 6.62 31.46 2.14
N ASN A 472 7.18 32.63 1.84
CA ASN A 472 8.63 32.88 1.98
C ASN A 472 9.07 32.93 3.44
N THR A 473 8.16 33.30 4.36
CA THR A 473 8.49 33.36 5.79
C THR A 473 7.41 32.70 6.65
N LEU A 474 7.85 32.08 7.73
CA LEU A 474 7.00 31.38 8.68
C LEU A 474 7.36 31.77 10.12
N ASP A 475 6.39 32.27 10.87
CA ASP A 475 6.57 32.60 12.30
C ASP A 475 6.18 31.40 13.17
N LEU A 476 7.10 30.98 14.05
CA LEU A 476 6.92 29.88 14.98
C LEU A 476 7.17 30.33 16.40
N LYS A 477 6.29 29.92 17.32
CA LYS A 477 6.53 30.00 18.75
C LYS A 477 6.88 28.62 19.26
N VAL A 478 8.06 28.47 19.86
CA VAL A 478 8.54 27.19 20.37
C VAL A 478 8.90 27.29 21.85
N GLN A 479 8.74 26.17 22.55
CA GLN A 479 9.27 25.98 23.90
C GLN A 479 10.61 25.24 23.83
N ARG A 480 11.66 25.85 24.40
CA ARG A 480 12.98 25.26 24.57
C ARG A 480 13.33 25.23 26.05
N GLY A 481 13.28 24.06 26.65
CA GLY A 481 13.39 23.92 28.11
C GLY A 481 12.27 24.70 28.80
N THR A 482 12.64 25.67 29.64
CA THR A 482 11.69 26.55 30.34
C THR A 482 11.36 27.83 29.58
N SER A 483 12.10 28.14 28.51
CA SER A 483 11.97 29.39 27.75
C SER A 483 11.04 29.25 26.56
N THR A 484 10.34 30.33 26.22
CA THR A 484 9.58 30.46 24.97
C THR A 484 10.33 31.37 24.01
N LEU A 485 10.51 30.91 22.77
CA LEU A 485 11.21 31.62 21.72
C LEU A 485 10.27 31.87 20.54
N GLN A 486 10.45 33.02 19.89
CA GLN A 486 9.85 33.32 18.59
C GLN A 486 10.93 33.15 17.53
N ILE A 487 10.64 32.33 16.52
CA ILE A 487 11.55 32.02 15.43
C ILE A 487 10.84 32.36 14.13
N LYS A 488 11.50 33.16 13.30
CA LYS A 488 11.02 33.48 11.95
C LYS A 488 11.86 32.74 10.95
N LEU A 489 11.27 31.73 10.31
CA LEU A 489 11.92 30.92 9.28
C LEU A 489 11.84 31.61 7.92
N ASP A 490 12.91 31.54 7.14
CA ASP A 490 12.95 31.90 5.72
C ASP A 490 13.00 30.62 4.88
N SER A 491 11.87 30.28 4.25
CA SER A 491 11.72 29.03 3.51
C SER A 491 12.59 28.94 2.25
N THR A 492 13.14 30.06 1.78
CA THR A 492 13.97 30.14 0.58
C THR A 492 15.44 29.85 0.86
N ARG A 493 15.87 29.90 2.12
CA ARG A 493 17.26 29.68 2.52
C ARG A 493 17.48 28.20 2.84
N HIS A 494 18.17 27.51 1.95
CA HIS A 494 18.55 26.13 2.16
C HIS A 494 19.72 25.66 1.30
N SER A 495 20.36 24.56 1.70
CA SER A 495 21.32 23.82 0.88
C SER A 495 21.37 22.34 1.25
N TYR A 496 22.14 21.54 0.51
CA TYR A 496 22.34 20.11 0.78
C TYR A 496 22.73 19.87 2.26
N PRO A 497 22.22 18.81 2.92
CA PRO A 497 21.42 17.71 2.38
C PRO A 497 19.90 17.96 2.26
N TYR A 498 19.41 19.14 2.68
CA TYR A 498 18.00 19.50 2.51
C TYR A 498 17.67 19.73 1.04
N SER A 499 16.49 19.27 0.62
CA SER A 499 15.87 19.61 -0.65
C SER A 499 14.36 19.83 -0.50
N PRO A 500 13.83 20.96 -1.00
CA PRO A 500 12.40 21.23 -0.97
C PRO A 500 11.59 20.26 -1.85
N ASP A 501 12.21 19.38 -2.64
CA ASP A 501 11.52 18.33 -3.38
C ASP A 501 11.14 17.13 -2.48
N PHE A 502 11.91 16.89 -1.42
CA PHE A 502 11.80 15.68 -0.59
C PHE A 502 11.43 15.98 0.86
N ASP A 503 12.03 17.02 1.42
CA ASP A 503 11.85 17.39 2.81
C ASP A 503 10.44 17.90 3.08
N ALA A 504 9.81 17.33 4.10
CA ALA A 504 8.61 17.90 4.68
C ALA A 504 8.98 18.94 5.75
N TYR A 505 8.01 19.78 6.10
CA TYR A 505 8.06 20.58 7.34
C TYR A 505 9.31 21.47 7.49
N PHE A 506 9.85 21.99 6.38
CA PHE A 506 11.02 22.87 6.37
C PHE A 506 12.27 22.28 7.04
N GLY A 507 12.39 20.94 7.02
CA GLY A 507 13.52 20.19 7.59
C GLY A 507 13.33 19.81 9.06
N MET A 508 12.16 20.05 9.64
CA MET A 508 11.81 19.56 10.98
C MET A 508 11.46 18.08 10.93
N VAL A 509 12.12 17.28 11.77
CA VAL A 509 11.83 15.84 11.93
C VAL A 509 11.07 15.61 13.22
N PHE A 510 9.91 14.97 13.11
CA PHE A 510 9.05 14.57 14.23
C PHE A 510 9.10 13.06 14.45
N MET A 511 8.66 12.61 15.63
CA MET A 511 8.57 11.18 15.97
C MET A 511 7.39 10.48 15.27
N GLY A 512 7.33 10.52 13.94
CA GLY A 512 6.25 9.94 13.13
C GLY A 512 5.01 10.81 12.95
N ALA A 513 3.91 10.27 12.40
CA ALA A 513 2.68 11.02 12.11
C ALA A 513 1.89 11.44 13.35
N GLY A 514 1.80 10.55 14.32
CA GLY A 514 1.00 10.74 15.52
C GLY A 514 -0.47 10.39 15.29
N PHE A 515 -1.21 10.28 16.38
CA PHE A 515 -2.61 9.87 16.38
C PHE A 515 -3.53 11.10 16.22
N ARG A 516 -4.42 11.07 15.22
CA ARG A 516 -5.35 12.18 14.94
C ARG A 516 -6.60 12.08 15.80
N VAL A 517 -6.98 13.19 16.44
CA VAL A 517 -8.19 13.25 17.27
C VAL A 517 -9.48 13.11 16.45
N SER A 518 -9.46 13.50 15.17
CA SER A 518 -10.62 13.33 14.27
C SER A 518 -11.08 11.87 14.16
N TYR A 519 -10.18 10.89 14.33
CA TYR A 519 -10.55 9.48 14.34
C TYR A 519 -11.54 9.13 15.47
N LEU A 520 -11.56 9.88 16.58
CA LEU A 520 -12.54 9.70 17.65
C LEU A 520 -13.92 10.28 17.27
N GLU A 521 -13.95 11.33 16.46
CA GLU A 521 -15.19 11.90 15.92
C GLU A 521 -15.81 10.94 14.91
N ASP A 522 -15.00 10.38 14.01
CA ASP A 522 -15.43 9.36 13.05
C ASP A 522 -15.91 8.08 13.76
N LEU A 523 -15.19 7.62 14.79
CA LEU A 523 -15.62 6.49 15.61
C LEU A 523 -16.98 6.75 16.26
N LYS A 524 -17.20 7.96 16.80
CA LYS A 524 -18.49 8.33 17.39
C LYS A 524 -19.61 8.26 16.34
N GLN A 525 -19.39 8.78 15.14
CA GLN A 525 -20.37 8.73 14.05
C GLN A 525 -20.73 7.29 13.68
N VAL A 526 -19.73 6.40 13.57
CA VAL A 526 -19.94 4.97 13.29
C VAL A 526 -20.80 4.31 14.38
N ILE A 527 -20.50 4.59 15.65
CA ILE A 527 -21.25 4.03 16.80
C ILE A 527 -22.69 4.53 16.82
N GLU A 528 -22.91 5.83 16.60
CA GLU A 528 -24.24 6.44 16.61
C GLU A 528 -25.09 5.97 15.42
N ALA A 529 -24.50 5.85 14.22
CA ALA A 529 -25.19 5.36 13.03
C ALA A 529 -25.69 3.93 13.19
N ARG A 530 -24.95 3.08 13.91
CA ARG A 530 -25.33 1.70 14.20
C ARG A 530 -26.15 1.54 15.50
N GLY A 531 -26.36 2.61 16.26
CA GLY A 531 -27.06 2.56 17.55
C GLY A 531 -26.39 1.64 18.59
N ALA A 532 -25.08 1.41 18.48
CA ALA A 532 -24.35 0.41 19.24
C ALA A 532 -24.08 0.87 20.69
N ARG A 533 -24.37 0.00 21.67
CA ARG A 533 -24.14 0.30 23.11
C ARG A 533 -22.90 -0.38 23.66
N ARG A 534 -22.52 -1.54 23.13
CA ARG A 534 -21.30 -2.28 23.50
C ARG A 534 -20.45 -2.46 22.26
N VAL A 535 -19.40 -1.66 22.17
CA VAL A 535 -18.51 -1.60 21.03
C VAL A 535 -17.21 -2.29 21.40
N LEU A 536 -16.74 -3.19 20.55
CA LEU A 536 -15.40 -3.75 20.62
C LEU A 536 -14.52 -3.04 19.60
N PHE A 537 -13.58 -2.22 20.08
CA PHE A 537 -12.60 -1.56 19.23
C PHE A 537 -11.31 -2.37 19.19
N LEU A 538 -10.93 -2.86 18.00
CA LEU A 538 -9.72 -3.66 17.81
C LEU A 538 -8.55 -2.75 17.41
N SER A 539 -7.66 -2.47 18.36
CA SER A 539 -6.47 -1.63 18.17
C SER A 539 -5.22 -2.48 17.91
N SER A 540 -4.08 -1.83 17.65
CA SER A 540 -2.76 -2.45 17.67
C SER A 540 -2.01 -2.16 18.98
N GLU A 541 -0.96 -2.93 19.25
CA GLU A 541 -0.07 -2.74 20.39
C GLU A 541 0.56 -1.33 20.41
N LEU A 542 0.93 -0.82 19.23
CA LEU A 542 1.54 0.49 19.07
C LEU A 542 0.57 1.65 19.29
N VAL A 543 -0.67 1.53 18.79
CA VAL A 543 -1.64 2.64 18.77
C VAL A 543 -2.47 2.72 20.04
N LYS A 544 -2.71 1.58 20.71
CA LYS A 544 -3.58 1.50 21.89
C LYS A 544 -3.26 2.57 22.95
N PRO A 545 -1.99 2.79 23.37
CA PRO A 545 -1.70 3.81 24.39
C PRO A 545 -2.09 5.23 23.97
N SER A 546 -1.83 5.60 22.72
CA SER A 546 -2.21 6.93 22.18
C SER A 546 -3.72 7.06 22.04
N PHE A 547 -4.40 6.00 21.61
CA PHE A 547 -5.86 5.97 21.52
C PHE A 547 -6.52 6.11 22.90
N GLU A 548 -6.07 5.34 23.90
CA GLU A 548 -6.58 5.42 25.28
C GLU A 548 -6.36 6.81 25.90
N GLN A 549 -5.19 7.42 25.68
CA GLN A 549 -4.94 8.79 26.13
C GLN A 549 -5.94 9.78 25.50
N CYS A 550 -6.10 9.75 24.17
CA CYS A 550 -7.03 10.64 23.48
C CYS A 550 -8.49 10.38 23.87
N LEU A 551 -8.86 9.12 24.11
CA LEU A 551 -10.19 8.74 24.57
C LEU A 551 -10.48 9.27 26.00
N ALA A 552 -9.48 9.25 26.88
CA ALA A 552 -9.60 9.80 28.23
C ALA A 552 -9.64 11.34 28.26
N GLU A 553 -8.94 11.98 27.32
CA GLU A 553 -8.88 13.45 27.22
C GLU A 553 -10.09 14.06 26.50
N THR A 554 -10.88 13.28 25.76
CA THR A 554 -12.02 13.78 24.99
C THR A 554 -13.33 13.84 25.78
N HIS A 555 -14.18 14.80 25.43
CA HIS A 555 -15.56 14.91 25.94
C HIS A 555 -16.59 14.21 25.02
N LEU A 556 -16.16 13.57 23.93
CA LEU A 556 -17.07 12.99 22.93
C LEU A 556 -17.92 11.83 23.47
N PHE A 557 -17.42 11.08 24.46
CA PHE A 557 -18.04 9.85 24.97
C PHE A 557 -18.52 9.96 26.44
N THR A 558 -18.52 11.16 27.03
CA THR A 558 -18.83 11.37 28.47
C THR A 558 -20.28 11.11 28.86
N ASN A 559 -21.20 11.07 27.89
CA ASN A 559 -22.63 10.85 28.15
C ASN A 559 -23.02 9.38 28.38
N GLY A 560 -22.05 8.45 28.40
CA GLY A 560 -22.25 7.07 28.85
C GLY A 560 -23.19 6.20 28.01
N ALA A 561 -23.58 6.65 26.82
CA ALA A 561 -24.52 5.93 25.95
C ALA A 561 -23.93 4.64 25.38
N SER A 562 -22.60 4.59 25.19
CA SER A 562 -21.90 3.45 24.61
C SER A 562 -20.64 3.13 25.43
N ARG A 563 -20.46 1.86 25.74
CA ARG A 563 -19.25 1.29 26.34
C ARG A 563 -18.34 0.79 25.23
N ILE A 564 -17.09 1.23 25.25
CA ILE A 564 -16.05 0.83 24.30
C ILE A 564 -15.04 -0.06 25.04
N ASP A 565 -14.98 -1.34 24.69
CA ASP A 565 -13.91 -2.23 25.13
C ASP A 565 -12.79 -2.19 24.07
N ILE A 566 -11.55 -1.92 24.49
CA ILE A 566 -10.38 -1.81 23.60
C ILE A 566 -9.49 -3.04 23.76
N GLU A 567 -9.38 -3.85 22.72
CA GLU A 567 -8.57 -5.07 22.71
C GLU A 567 -7.55 -5.03 21.56
N VAL A 568 -6.52 -5.88 21.65
CA VAL A 568 -5.45 -5.98 20.65
C VAL A 568 -5.44 -7.40 20.09
N PRO A 569 -5.81 -7.61 18.82
CA PRO A 569 -5.65 -8.90 18.17
C PRO A 569 -4.19 -9.34 18.13
N GLN A 570 -3.96 -10.64 18.30
CA GLN A 570 -2.64 -11.22 18.13
C GLN A 570 -2.36 -11.42 16.64
N ASN A 571 -1.16 -11.11 16.18
CA ASN A 571 -0.73 -11.45 14.84
C ASN A 571 -0.35 -12.94 14.78
N ARG A 572 -1.33 -13.81 14.54
CA ARG A 572 -1.14 -15.26 14.44
C ARG A 572 -0.68 -15.67 13.04
N PHE A 573 -1.16 -14.95 12.02
CA PHE A 573 -0.86 -15.24 10.63
C PHE A 573 0.63 -15.07 10.28
N PHE A 574 1.22 -13.89 10.52
CA PHE A 574 2.67 -13.74 10.36
C PHE A 574 3.42 -14.34 11.53
N GLY A 575 2.92 -14.17 12.76
CA GLY A 575 3.54 -14.71 13.97
C GLY A 575 4.96 -14.18 14.20
N GLY A 576 5.77 -14.94 14.96
CA GLY A 576 7.13 -14.55 15.28
C GLY A 576 7.17 -13.33 16.20
N SER A 577 7.92 -12.31 15.81
CA SER A 577 8.01 -11.02 16.53
C SER A 577 7.23 -9.89 15.86
N ILE A 578 6.35 -10.20 14.91
CA ILE A 578 5.54 -9.18 14.23
C ILE A 578 4.45 -8.64 15.16
N PHE A 579 4.48 -7.33 15.41
CA PHE A 579 3.52 -6.62 16.26
C PHE A 579 2.82 -5.43 15.55
N MET A 580 3.07 -5.26 14.25
CA MET A 580 2.44 -4.21 13.45
C MET A 580 0.97 -4.54 13.18
N GLY A 581 0.07 -3.64 13.57
CA GLY A 581 -1.38 -3.81 13.37
C GLY A 581 -1.78 -3.86 11.89
N ASP A 582 -1.04 -3.17 11.03
CA ASP A 582 -1.28 -3.13 9.58
C ASP A 582 -1.01 -4.48 8.89
N LEU A 583 -0.38 -5.43 9.61
CA LEU A 583 -0.12 -6.79 9.14
C LEU A 583 -1.08 -7.82 9.75
N LEU A 584 -2.15 -7.38 10.42
CA LEU A 584 -3.23 -8.28 10.84
C LEU A 584 -4.11 -8.63 9.64
N VAL A 585 -4.51 -9.89 9.54
CA VAL A 585 -5.40 -10.39 8.49
C VAL A 585 -6.79 -10.71 9.04
N VAL A 586 -7.78 -10.90 8.17
CA VAL A 586 -9.17 -11.25 8.50
C VAL A 586 -9.24 -12.37 9.53
N GLN A 587 -8.42 -13.41 9.37
CA GLN A 587 -8.40 -14.54 10.31
C GLN A 587 -7.95 -14.14 11.73
N ASP A 588 -6.97 -13.24 11.87
CA ASP A 588 -6.52 -12.77 13.19
C ASP A 588 -7.66 -12.05 13.94
N PHE A 589 -8.49 -11.31 13.21
CA PHE A 589 -9.66 -10.63 13.77
C PHE A 589 -10.78 -11.62 14.14
N ILE A 590 -11.09 -12.58 13.26
CA ILE A 590 -12.10 -13.62 13.52
C ILE A 590 -11.77 -14.37 14.80
N ASP A 591 -10.54 -14.88 14.90
CA ASP A 591 -10.02 -15.60 16.05
C ASP A 591 -10.17 -14.78 17.33
N HIS A 592 -9.76 -13.51 17.28
CA HIS A 592 -9.80 -12.64 18.45
C HIS A 592 -11.23 -12.32 18.92
N ILE A 593 -12.16 -12.09 17.98
CA ILE A 593 -13.57 -11.84 18.30
C ILE A 593 -14.21 -13.09 18.94
N GLN A 594 -13.91 -14.27 18.41
CA GLN A 594 -14.38 -15.53 18.97
C GLN A 594 -13.86 -15.74 20.40
N ASP A 595 -12.56 -15.51 20.63
CA ASP A 595 -11.94 -15.58 21.95
C ASP A 595 -12.55 -14.54 22.91
N TYR A 596 -12.83 -13.33 22.44
CA TYR A 596 -13.51 -12.28 23.22
C TYR A 596 -14.92 -12.73 23.65
N VAL A 597 -15.73 -13.24 22.72
CA VAL A 597 -17.09 -13.69 23.01
C VAL A 597 -17.09 -14.86 23.99
N ALA A 598 -16.19 -15.83 23.80
CA ALA A 598 -16.03 -16.97 24.71
C ALA A 598 -15.63 -16.51 26.12
N ARG A 599 -14.71 -15.55 26.23
CA ARG A 599 -14.22 -15.02 27.51
C ARG A 599 -15.25 -14.14 28.24
N LYS A 600 -16.01 -13.31 27.52
CA LYS A 600 -16.97 -12.36 28.10
C LYS A 600 -18.36 -12.94 28.31
N GLY A 601 -18.72 -14.01 27.60
CA GLY A 601 -20.04 -14.64 27.66
C GLY A 601 -21.15 -13.85 26.96
N PHE A 602 -20.81 -12.83 26.17
CA PHE A 602 -21.76 -12.07 25.36
C PHE A 602 -21.12 -11.58 24.05
N LYS A 603 -21.93 -11.33 23.03
CA LYS A 603 -21.49 -10.69 21.77
C LYS A 603 -21.53 -9.16 21.89
N PRO A 604 -20.51 -8.43 21.38
CA PRO A 604 -20.62 -6.99 21.24
C PRO A 604 -21.70 -6.64 20.21
N ASP A 605 -22.23 -5.43 20.29
CA ASP A 605 -23.26 -4.94 19.36
C ASP A 605 -22.61 -4.49 18.03
N LEU A 606 -21.32 -4.12 18.07
CA LEU A 606 -20.52 -3.67 16.94
C LEU A 606 -19.03 -3.93 17.21
N VAL A 607 -18.31 -4.41 16.19
CA VAL A 607 -16.85 -4.41 16.15
C VAL A 607 -16.39 -3.29 15.23
N VAL A 608 -15.44 -2.48 15.69
CA VAL A 608 -14.81 -1.43 14.87
C VAL A 608 -13.33 -1.73 14.71
N ILE A 609 -12.86 -1.74 13.47
CA ILE A 609 -11.48 -2.07 13.10
C ILE A 609 -10.86 -0.90 12.31
N PRO A 610 -9.65 -0.42 12.64
CA PRO A 610 -8.92 0.52 11.80
C PRO A 610 -8.80 0.02 10.36
N SER A 611 -9.02 0.87 9.37
CA SER A 611 -9.01 0.45 7.95
C SER A 611 -7.62 0.11 7.41
N SER A 612 -6.56 0.46 8.13
CA SER A 612 -5.18 0.36 7.65
C SER A 612 -4.73 -1.02 7.15
N PRO A 613 -5.12 -2.17 7.73
CA PRO A 613 -4.78 -3.49 7.19
C PRO A 613 -5.48 -3.82 5.86
N PHE A 614 -6.51 -3.06 5.51
CA PHE A 614 -7.37 -3.28 4.33
C PHE A 614 -7.22 -2.21 3.25
N ASN A 615 -6.35 -1.21 3.46
CA ASN A 615 -6.19 -0.06 2.56
C ASN A 615 -5.42 -0.41 1.27
N LEU A 616 -4.58 -1.46 1.26
CA LEU A 616 -3.63 -1.73 0.17
C LEU A 616 -4.30 -1.85 -1.21
N SER A 617 -5.46 -2.49 -1.28
CA SER A 617 -6.18 -2.70 -2.54
C SER A 617 -7.22 -1.62 -2.86
N GLY A 618 -7.63 -0.81 -1.89
CA GLY A 618 -8.83 0.03 -2.01
C GLY A 618 -10.16 -0.75 -2.02
N TRP A 619 -10.12 -2.10 -1.99
CA TRP A 619 -11.30 -2.98 -2.01
C TRP A 619 -11.66 -3.54 -0.63
N GLY A 620 -11.03 -3.05 0.45
CA GLY A 620 -11.25 -3.55 1.79
C GLY A 620 -10.74 -4.97 2.00
N ARG A 621 -9.66 -5.34 1.29
CA ARG A 621 -9.04 -6.67 1.36
C ARG A 621 -7.70 -6.63 2.09
N ASP A 622 -7.44 -7.66 2.89
CA ASP A 622 -6.16 -7.87 3.56
C ASP A 622 -5.08 -8.47 2.64
N LEU A 623 -3.90 -8.75 3.18
CA LEU A 623 -2.77 -9.33 2.43
C LEU A 623 -2.98 -10.78 1.98
N THR A 624 -4.02 -11.46 2.46
CA THR A 624 -4.45 -12.78 1.95
C THR A 624 -5.50 -12.65 0.85
N GLY A 625 -5.95 -11.43 0.55
CA GLY A 625 -7.01 -11.15 -0.39
C GLY A 625 -8.40 -11.32 0.19
N CYS A 626 -8.57 -11.56 1.49
CA CYS A 626 -9.88 -11.71 2.12
C CYS A 626 -10.52 -10.34 2.39
N VAL A 627 -11.82 -10.22 2.15
CA VAL A 627 -12.55 -8.95 2.39
C VAL A 627 -12.93 -8.84 3.86
N TYR A 628 -12.83 -7.66 4.46
CA TYR A 628 -13.13 -7.46 5.89
C TYR A 628 -14.54 -7.92 6.29
N LEU A 629 -15.50 -7.92 5.35
CA LEU A 629 -16.87 -8.40 5.56
C LEU A 629 -16.95 -9.90 5.89
N ASP A 630 -15.91 -10.67 5.59
CA ASP A 630 -15.83 -12.09 6.00
C ASP A 630 -15.76 -12.23 7.52
N ILE A 631 -15.29 -11.21 8.24
CA ILE A 631 -15.27 -11.17 9.70
C ILE A 631 -16.71 -11.21 10.25
N GLU A 632 -17.61 -10.38 9.70
CA GLU A 632 -19.02 -10.36 10.09
C GLU A 632 -19.70 -11.70 9.75
N ARG A 633 -19.45 -12.24 8.55
CA ARG A 633 -20.00 -13.54 8.11
C ARG A 633 -19.58 -14.68 9.03
N ALA A 634 -18.33 -14.70 9.47
CA ALA A 634 -17.78 -15.77 10.30
C ALA A 634 -18.17 -15.65 11.78
N THR A 635 -18.26 -14.43 12.31
CA THR A 635 -18.52 -14.20 13.76
C THR A 635 -20.00 -13.95 14.07
N GLY A 636 -20.79 -13.56 13.06
CA GLY A 636 -22.16 -13.09 13.20
C GLY A 636 -22.27 -11.85 14.08
N VAL A 637 -21.24 -11.00 14.09
CA VAL A 637 -21.20 -9.72 14.79
C VAL A 637 -21.01 -8.62 13.74
N PRO A 638 -21.79 -7.52 13.76
CA PRO A 638 -21.61 -6.41 12.82
C PRO A 638 -20.18 -5.84 12.87
N VAL A 639 -19.59 -5.59 11.71
CA VAL A 639 -18.22 -5.05 11.58
C VAL A 639 -18.23 -3.76 10.78
N GLU A 640 -17.52 -2.75 11.28
CA GLU A 640 -17.27 -1.48 10.57
C GLU A 640 -15.79 -1.15 10.54
N LEU A 641 -15.35 -0.56 9.42
CA LEU A 641 -14.00 0.00 9.32
C LEU A 641 -14.00 1.45 9.79
N LEU A 642 -12.99 1.82 10.59
CA LEU A 642 -12.68 3.20 10.93
C LEU A 642 -11.60 3.70 9.96
N PRO A 643 -11.91 4.64 9.05
CA PRO A 643 -10.94 5.16 8.09
C PRO A 643 -9.72 5.75 8.82
N CYS A 644 -8.54 5.21 8.55
CA CYS A 644 -7.31 5.71 9.14
C CYS A 644 -6.12 5.57 8.19
N ALA A 645 -5.09 6.38 8.43
CA ALA A 645 -3.83 6.24 7.74
C ALA A 645 -3.07 5.01 8.27
N THR A 646 -2.28 4.40 7.40
CA THR A 646 -1.40 3.28 7.77
C THR A 646 -0.22 3.79 8.60
N ILE A 647 0.27 2.96 9.54
CA ILE A 647 1.32 3.31 10.51
C ILE A 647 2.69 3.15 9.83
N TYR A 648 2.93 3.86 8.73
CA TYR A 648 4.21 3.81 8.00
C TYR A 648 5.20 4.91 8.40
N GLU A 649 4.75 5.94 9.13
CA GLU A 649 5.54 7.16 9.40
C GLU A 649 5.80 7.44 10.89
#